data_AF-A0A9P0CCF2-F1
#
_entry.id   AF-A0A9P0CCF2-F1
#
_cell.length_a   1.000
_cell.length_b   1.000
_cell.length_c   1.000
_cell.angle_alpha   90.00
_cell.angle_beta   90.00
_cell.angle_gamma   90.00
#
_symmetry.space_group_name_H-M   'P 1'
#
loop_
_entity.id
_entity.type
_entity.pdbx_description
1 polymer ?
#
loop_
_entity_poly.entity_id
_entity_poly.type
_entity_poly.pdbx_seq_one_letter_code
_entity_poly.pdbx_strand_id
1 'polypeptide(L)'
;MLNSGLLSFAGEQNGVMSTLPNKPVEKRNMVKHCEQRRKFPVLYKLEFQTAVKVETHSCRHACKPANAPKNQNPKCIPYDYNRVVLDTIDDIPDSDYINASYVDSLLKPNAYIVTQGPTETTVNDFWRMVWQEKASCIVMLTKTFDFIKVMCMQYWPSAKVKSENYGDLNISVQHEEELANFHIRTIRVIRKMGTPEEEERKLLQFHYTEWPCHTCPFSNAILEFRRRMRAVVGSYKTHQEGPIVVHCNDGGGRSGVYLSIDANIELMEEEDSFNIYGYLKMLRQSRKGMIETLDQYKFVYDTLEEYVVCGVSWFPVKELSQRLKQKSMKNPLTKLNDYQREYQQICKMTPRFTIGDCAGGHRADNREKNRDVLIVPPDNFRPYLTSFQGNNYTDYINAVFVDGYTKPREYIVTEWPLKHTQGEFWSLVYDYECSAVVVLCVPPKDSQVYPSFWPESRHSKKYGPVFTIDHKSHNHYTNIKTWVLKINKKDDVLCNKPNIVVPGLENRRIVSLTELMAGVKAPVRGVQLFQLTCWPMGHRVPTSTNSLVELMNMVERYRQREDYGPVVVVSQDGRSRCGVYCAANACIEQVIQHGEVDVFQAVKTVRRHRPQLIENMTEYKYCYDLVLHYVLHYLNKDLKEKK
;
A
#
# COMPACT_ATOMS: atom_id res chain seq x y z
N MET A 1 -9.68 -20.56 29.19
CA MET A 1 -8.63 -21.47 29.69
C MET A 1 -8.57 -22.69 28.77
N LEU A 2 -7.35 -23.07 28.37
CA LEU A 2 -6.92 -24.35 27.78
C LEU A 2 -7.68 -24.90 26.57
N ASN A 3 -7.30 -24.41 25.38
CA ASN A 3 -7.32 -25.23 24.16
C ASN A 3 -5.91 -25.32 23.56
N SER A 4 -4.90 -25.44 24.45
CA SER A 4 -3.57 -25.88 24.08
C SER A 4 -3.63 -27.37 23.80
N GLY A 5 -3.74 -27.76 22.54
CA GLY A 5 -3.51 -29.15 22.15
C GLY A 5 -2.17 -29.59 22.73
N LEU A 6 -2.16 -30.73 23.43
CA LEU A 6 -0.95 -31.28 24.02
C LEU A 6 0.05 -31.57 22.88
N LEU A 7 1.18 -30.86 22.88
CA LEU A 7 2.36 -31.30 22.14
C LEU A 7 2.90 -32.52 22.88
N SER A 8 2.81 -33.70 22.24
CA SER A 8 3.44 -34.92 22.75
C SER A 8 4.96 -34.74 22.68
N PHE A 9 5.58 -34.38 23.80
CA PHE A 9 7.03 -34.41 23.96
C PHE A 9 7.46 -35.87 24.03
N ALA A 10 7.95 -36.42 22.92
CA ALA A 10 8.53 -37.75 22.92
C ALA A 10 9.83 -37.73 23.76
N GLY A 11 9.76 -38.27 24.97
CA GLY A 11 10.69 -39.27 25.51
C GLY A 11 12.19 -38.99 25.66
N GLU A 12 12.73 -37.80 25.38
CA GLU A 12 14.17 -37.55 25.55
C GLU A 12 14.45 -36.28 26.36
N GLN A 13 15.52 -36.30 27.16
CA GLN A 13 15.90 -35.34 28.22
C GLN A 13 16.07 -33.86 27.79
N ASN A 14 15.70 -33.48 26.55
CA ASN A 14 15.83 -32.16 25.95
C ASN A 14 14.50 -31.61 25.36
N GLY A 15 13.35 -31.98 25.93
CA GLY A 15 12.01 -31.80 25.34
C GLY A 15 11.61 -30.40 24.85
N VAL A 16 12.28 -29.32 25.27
CA VAL A 16 12.02 -27.96 24.75
C VAL A 16 12.96 -27.60 23.59
N MET A 17 14.24 -27.97 23.65
CA MET A 17 15.22 -27.66 22.62
C MET A 17 15.07 -28.51 21.35
N SER A 18 14.49 -29.71 21.46
CA SER A 18 14.19 -30.56 20.29
C SER A 18 13.10 -30.00 19.37
N THR A 19 12.31 -29.02 19.85
CA THR A 19 11.23 -28.39 19.09
C THR A 19 11.67 -27.17 18.26
N LEU A 20 12.87 -26.65 18.52
CA LEU A 20 13.43 -25.53 17.76
C LEU A 20 13.93 -26.02 16.39
N PRO A 21 13.72 -25.25 15.31
CA PRO A 21 14.26 -25.61 14.00
C PRO A 21 15.78 -25.62 14.03
N ASN A 22 16.38 -26.80 13.84
CA ASN A 22 17.84 -26.96 13.78
C ASN A 22 18.38 -27.06 12.34
N LYS A 23 17.49 -27.05 11.34
CA LYS A 23 17.81 -27.13 9.91
C LYS A 23 16.84 -26.25 9.10
N PRO A 24 17.25 -25.80 7.89
CA PRO A 24 16.35 -25.17 6.95
C PRO A 24 15.12 -26.04 6.63
N VAL A 25 14.01 -25.38 6.34
CA VAL A 25 12.72 -25.97 6.03
C VAL A 25 12.56 -26.02 4.52
N GLU A 26 12.44 -27.22 3.95
CA GLU A 26 12.18 -27.37 2.52
C GLU A 26 10.87 -26.67 2.10
N LYS A 27 10.88 -26.04 0.93
CA LYS A 27 9.73 -25.31 0.35
C LYS A 27 8.43 -26.10 0.35
N ARG A 28 8.48 -27.40 0.00
CA ARG A 28 7.30 -28.29 0.00
C ARG A 28 6.64 -28.45 1.37
N ASN A 29 7.39 -28.25 2.45
CA ASN A 29 6.92 -28.36 3.83
C ASN A 29 6.57 -27.01 4.45
N MET A 30 6.86 -25.89 3.78
CA MET A 30 6.72 -24.54 4.33
C MET A 30 5.29 -24.21 4.77
N VAL A 31 4.28 -24.53 3.95
CA VAL A 31 2.87 -24.28 4.29
C VAL A 31 2.46 -25.05 5.56
N LYS A 32 2.76 -26.34 5.62
CA LYS A 32 2.49 -27.19 6.80
C LYS A 32 3.25 -26.69 8.03
N HIS A 33 4.46 -26.19 7.84
CA HIS A 33 5.30 -25.63 8.89
C HIS A 33 4.71 -24.34 9.50
N CYS A 34 4.12 -23.48 8.66
CA CYS A 34 3.37 -22.29 9.11
C CYS A 34 2.05 -22.68 9.80
N GLU A 35 1.28 -23.60 9.22
CA GLU A 35 0.04 -24.12 9.84
C GLU A 35 0.27 -24.68 11.24
N GLN A 36 1.36 -25.43 11.44
CA GLN A 36 1.73 -25.95 12.76
C GLN A 36 1.96 -24.84 13.78
N ARG A 37 2.66 -23.76 13.40
CA ARG A 37 2.92 -22.62 14.30
C ARG A 37 1.69 -21.79 14.58
N ARG A 38 0.80 -21.62 13.60
CA ARG A 38 -0.53 -21.01 13.82
C ARG A 38 -1.37 -21.85 14.78
N LYS A 39 -1.32 -23.19 14.67
CA LYS A 39 -2.00 -24.11 15.59
C LYS A 39 -1.40 -24.09 17.00
N PHE A 40 -0.08 -23.91 17.13
CA PHE A 40 0.63 -23.85 18.40
C PHE A 40 1.44 -22.55 18.53
N PRO A 41 0.80 -21.40 18.84
CA PRO A 41 1.46 -20.09 18.90
C PRO A 41 2.62 -19.99 19.90
N VAL A 42 2.69 -20.91 20.86
CA VAL A 42 3.82 -21.03 21.79
C VAL A 42 5.14 -21.28 21.06
N LEU A 43 5.12 -21.94 19.90
CA LEU A 43 6.32 -22.20 19.09
C LEU A 43 6.95 -20.89 18.59
N TYR A 44 6.15 -19.97 18.04
CA TYR A 44 6.64 -18.63 17.65
C TYR A 44 7.31 -17.92 18.83
N LYS A 45 6.66 -17.97 20.01
CA LYS A 45 7.18 -17.33 21.22
C LYS A 45 8.50 -17.96 21.67
N LEU A 46 8.59 -19.29 21.66
CA LEU A 46 9.80 -20.02 22.03
C LEU A 46 10.96 -19.72 21.09
N GLU A 47 10.73 -19.79 19.77
CA GLU A 47 11.69 -19.44 18.72
C GLU A 47 12.20 -18.01 18.91
N PHE A 48 11.28 -17.05 18.98
CA PHE A 48 11.63 -15.63 19.14
C PHE A 48 12.41 -15.37 20.43
N GLN A 49 11.93 -15.86 21.58
CA GLN A 49 12.60 -15.65 22.86
C GLN A 49 13.98 -16.30 22.92
N THR A 50 14.16 -17.44 22.27
CA THR A 50 15.46 -18.12 22.23
C THR A 50 16.43 -17.38 21.30
N ALA A 51 15.98 -16.94 20.13
CA ALA A 51 16.81 -16.20 19.18
C ALA A 51 17.19 -14.79 19.66
N VAL A 52 16.47 -14.22 20.63
CA VAL A 52 16.80 -12.90 21.23
C VAL A 52 17.79 -13.02 22.39
N LYS A 53 17.94 -14.21 23.01
CA LYS A 53 18.84 -14.46 24.15
C LYS A 53 20.32 -14.63 23.77
N VAL A 54 20.71 -14.21 22.56
CA VAL A 54 22.08 -14.44 22.07
C VAL A 54 23.08 -13.54 22.80
N GLU A 55 24.31 -14.02 22.97
CA GLU A 55 25.39 -13.26 23.55
C GLU A 55 25.58 -11.93 22.83
N THR A 56 25.61 -10.84 23.61
CA THR A 56 25.83 -9.51 23.07
C THR A 56 27.32 -9.25 22.93
N HIS A 57 27.74 -8.73 21.77
CA HIS A 57 29.12 -8.30 21.55
C HIS A 57 29.37 -6.87 22.04
N SER A 58 30.65 -6.48 22.04
CA SER A 58 31.11 -5.14 22.43
C SER A 58 30.53 -4.04 21.52
N CYS A 59 30.19 -2.88 22.10
CA CYS A 59 29.66 -1.69 21.41
C CYS A 59 30.43 -0.42 21.82
N ARG A 60 31.73 -0.51 22.11
CA ARG A 60 32.52 0.57 22.70
C ARG A 60 32.48 1.85 21.87
N HIS A 61 32.59 1.76 20.54
CA HIS A 61 32.61 2.93 19.67
C HIS A 61 31.26 3.66 19.67
N ALA A 62 30.17 2.89 19.62
CA ALA A 62 28.82 3.42 19.67
C ALA A 62 28.47 4.06 21.03
N CYS A 63 29.06 3.55 22.11
CA CYS A 63 28.86 4.05 23.46
C CYS A 63 29.81 5.19 23.86
N LYS A 64 30.72 5.65 22.99
CA LYS A 64 31.56 6.82 23.28
C LYS A 64 30.68 8.07 23.47
N PRO A 65 30.98 8.96 24.43
CA PRO A 65 30.22 10.19 24.63
C PRO A 65 30.09 11.06 23.36
N ALA A 66 31.14 11.12 22.53
CA ALA A 66 31.14 11.86 21.26
C ALA A 66 30.21 11.25 20.19
N ASN A 67 29.96 9.94 20.25
CA ASN A 67 29.14 9.20 19.28
C ASN A 67 27.70 8.97 19.76
N ALA A 68 27.43 9.09 21.06
CA ALA A 68 26.09 8.91 21.62
C ALA A 68 25.01 9.80 20.93
N PRO A 69 25.26 11.09 20.61
CA PRO A 69 24.30 11.93 19.88
C PRO A 69 24.03 11.48 18.44
N LYS A 70 24.96 10.72 17.84
CA LYS A 70 24.80 10.16 16.48
C LYS A 70 23.84 8.95 16.47
N ASN A 71 23.41 8.44 17.62
CA ASN A 71 22.51 7.29 17.74
C ASN A 71 21.06 7.73 18.02
N GLN A 72 20.14 7.44 17.10
CA GLN A 72 18.71 7.74 17.33
C GLN A 72 18.10 6.89 18.46
N ASN A 73 18.49 5.61 18.54
CA ASN A 73 17.99 4.66 19.52
C ASN A 73 19.17 3.93 20.18
N PRO A 74 19.49 4.20 21.47
CA PRO A 74 20.58 3.52 22.17
C PRO A 74 20.42 2.00 22.27
N LYS A 75 19.20 1.47 22.08
CA LYS A 75 18.93 0.02 22.05
C LYS A 75 19.25 -0.62 20.70
N CYS A 76 19.44 0.17 19.65
CA CYS A 76 19.74 -0.27 18.29
C CYS A 76 21.03 0.40 17.81
N ILE A 77 22.16 -0.18 18.24
CA ILE A 77 23.52 0.31 17.96
C ILE A 77 24.37 -0.84 17.37
N PRO A 78 25.42 -0.53 16.60
CA PRO A 78 26.23 -1.55 15.97
C PRO A 78 27.15 -2.24 16.98
N TYR A 79 27.54 -3.48 16.69
CA TYR A 79 28.64 -4.13 17.39
C TYR A 79 29.98 -3.68 16.79
N ASP A 80 31.04 -3.67 17.61
CA ASP A 80 32.35 -3.16 17.21
C ASP A 80 32.98 -3.97 16.08
N TYR A 81 32.74 -5.28 16.01
CA TYR A 81 33.43 -6.20 15.10
C TYR A 81 32.94 -6.12 13.64
N ASN A 82 31.71 -5.63 13.43
CA ASN A 82 31.09 -5.52 12.10
C ASN A 82 30.45 -4.15 11.86
N ARG A 83 30.80 -3.12 12.64
CA ARG A 83 30.37 -1.76 12.33
C ARG A 83 30.98 -1.30 11.00
N VAL A 84 30.28 -0.43 10.29
CA VAL A 84 30.88 0.29 9.17
C VAL A 84 31.82 1.35 9.74
N VAL A 85 33.04 1.42 9.20
CA VAL A 85 34.08 2.37 9.63
C VAL A 85 34.27 3.37 8.51
N LEU A 86 33.98 4.64 8.75
CA LEU A 86 34.19 5.70 7.78
C LEU A 86 35.66 6.13 7.76
N ASP A 87 36.14 6.57 6.59
CA ASP A 87 37.43 7.25 6.48
C ASP A 87 37.50 8.42 7.48
N THR A 88 38.63 8.63 8.13
CA THR A 88 38.76 9.72 9.10
C THR A 88 38.82 11.07 8.39
N ILE A 89 38.20 12.09 8.98
CA ILE A 89 38.32 13.48 8.54
C ILE A 89 39.37 14.13 9.44
N ASP A 90 40.34 14.79 8.83
CA ASP A 90 41.38 15.50 9.56
C ASP A 90 40.77 16.51 10.55
N ASP A 91 41.36 16.59 11.74
CA ASP A 91 40.95 17.46 12.85
C ASP A 91 39.54 17.21 13.43
N ILE A 92 38.82 16.17 12.98
CA ILE A 92 37.52 15.78 13.56
C ILE A 92 37.64 14.43 14.26
N PRO A 93 37.76 14.39 15.60
CA PRO A 93 37.85 13.13 16.33
C PRO A 93 36.57 12.31 16.21
N ASP A 94 36.70 10.98 16.22
CA ASP A 94 35.58 10.03 16.09
C ASP A 94 34.71 10.24 14.82
N SER A 95 35.29 10.83 13.77
CA SER A 95 34.66 10.96 12.45
C SER A 95 34.49 9.62 11.74
N ASP A 96 35.10 8.54 12.23
CA ASP A 96 35.03 7.19 11.66
C ASP A 96 33.72 6.46 12.02
N TYR A 97 32.91 7.05 12.92
CA TYR A 97 31.70 6.42 13.43
C TYR A 97 30.44 6.82 12.68
N ILE A 98 29.70 5.80 12.25
CA ILE A 98 28.30 5.85 11.86
C ILE A 98 27.54 4.68 12.50
N ASN A 99 26.27 4.86 12.86
CA ASN A 99 25.43 3.79 13.39
C ASN A 99 24.98 2.83 12.27
N ALA A 100 25.91 2.00 11.78
CA ALA A 100 25.66 1.03 10.72
C ALA A 100 26.45 -0.27 10.97
N SER A 101 25.92 -1.39 10.49
CA SER A 101 26.54 -2.72 10.61
C SER A 101 26.52 -3.44 9.27
N TYR A 102 27.61 -4.12 8.90
CA TYR A 102 27.56 -5.12 7.85
C TYR A 102 26.78 -6.34 8.32
N VAL A 103 25.90 -6.85 7.46
CA VAL A 103 25.06 -8.01 7.73
C VAL A 103 25.07 -8.92 6.51
N ASP A 104 25.26 -10.21 6.76
CA ASP A 104 25.26 -11.24 5.73
C ASP A 104 23.84 -11.52 5.22
N SER A 105 23.70 -12.00 3.98
CA SER A 105 22.53 -12.77 3.59
C SER A 105 22.70 -14.24 4.00
N LEU A 106 21.77 -15.10 3.60
CA LEU A 106 21.94 -16.54 3.79
C LEU A 106 22.96 -17.15 2.81
N LEU A 107 23.27 -16.46 1.70
CA LEU A 107 24.13 -16.96 0.63
C LEU A 107 25.37 -16.09 0.38
N LYS A 108 25.35 -14.82 0.77
CA LYS A 108 26.42 -13.86 0.48
C LYS A 108 26.89 -13.14 1.75
N PRO A 109 28.20 -13.13 2.05
CA PRO A 109 28.75 -12.33 3.15
C PRO A 109 28.68 -10.83 2.81
N ASN A 110 28.48 -10.00 3.83
CA ASN A 110 28.35 -8.54 3.72
C ASN A 110 27.38 -8.11 2.60
N ALA A 111 26.28 -8.85 2.43
CA ALA A 111 25.28 -8.53 1.41
C ALA A 111 24.59 -7.19 1.68
N TYR A 112 24.45 -6.84 2.96
CA TYR A 112 23.74 -5.64 3.41
C TYR A 112 24.60 -4.77 4.32
N ILE A 113 24.32 -3.47 4.29
CA ILE A 113 24.62 -2.55 5.39
C ILE A 113 23.29 -2.18 6.02
N VAL A 114 23.12 -2.45 7.31
CA VAL A 114 21.93 -2.03 8.06
C VAL A 114 22.27 -0.83 8.91
N THR A 115 21.54 0.27 8.72
CA THR A 115 21.79 1.55 9.40
C THR A 115 20.50 2.18 9.93
N GLN A 116 20.63 3.15 10.83
CA GLN A 116 19.51 3.99 11.27
C GLN A 116 19.09 4.98 10.17
N GLY A 117 17.89 5.54 10.29
CA GLY A 117 17.48 6.69 9.49
C GLY A 117 18.43 7.87 9.74
N PRO A 118 18.94 8.54 8.69
CA PRO A 118 19.76 9.73 8.88
C PRO A 118 19.04 10.81 9.70
N THR A 119 19.81 11.48 10.56
CA THR A 119 19.39 12.67 11.31
C THR A 119 20.02 13.91 10.67
N GLU A 120 19.61 15.10 11.12
CA GLU A 120 20.20 16.36 10.65
C GLU A 120 21.73 16.39 10.81
N THR A 121 22.23 15.80 11.90
CA THR A 121 23.67 15.77 12.21
C THR A 121 24.42 14.62 11.54
N THR A 122 23.74 13.58 11.05
CA THR A 122 24.39 12.37 10.51
C THR A 122 24.13 12.15 9.01
N VAL A 123 23.43 13.06 8.34
CA VAL A 123 23.10 12.92 6.91
C VAL A 123 24.34 12.96 6.00
N ASN A 124 25.34 13.76 6.36
CA ASN A 124 26.62 13.80 5.64
C ASN A 124 27.40 12.48 5.83
N ASP A 125 27.44 11.96 7.06
CA ASP A 125 28.06 10.66 7.35
C ASP A 125 27.36 9.53 6.58
N PHE A 126 26.04 9.58 6.46
CA PHE A 126 25.27 8.62 5.68
C PHE A 126 25.67 8.62 4.20
N TRP A 127 25.71 9.80 3.56
CA TRP A 127 26.12 9.87 2.15
C TRP A 127 27.59 9.47 1.94
N ARG A 128 28.47 9.83 2.88
CA ARG A 128 29.86 9.38 2.88
C ARG A 128 29.98 7.86 2.97
N MET A 129 29.19 7.22 3.82
CA MET A 129 29.08 5.76 3.90
C MET A 129 28.61 5.16 2.56
N VAL A 130 27.51 5.67 2.00
CA VAL A 130 26.95 5.20 0.72
C VAL A 130 28.00 5.28 -0.40
N TRP A 131 28.76 6.38 -0.43
CA TRP A 131 29.84 6.58 -1.39
C TRP A 131 31.03 5.66 -1.16
N GLN A 132 31.58 5.64 0.05
CA GLN A 132 32.76 4.83 0.42
C GLN A 132 32.51 3.35 0.12
N GLU A 133 31.35 2.84 0.51
CA GLU A 133 30.97 1.43 0.39
C GLU A 133 30.49 1.05 -1.01
N LYS A 134 30.47 1.99 -1.95
CA LYS A 134 29.98 1.79 -3.33
C LYS A 134 28.61 1.08 -3.34
N ALA A 135 27.70 1.54 -2.48
CA ALA A 135 26.43 0.89 -2.24
C ALA A 135 25.68 0.62 -3.55
N SER A 136 25.15 -0.59 -3.72
CA SER A 136 24.43 -0.96 -4.93
C SER A 136 23.07 -0.26 -5.04
N CYS A 137 22.34 -0.16 -3.93
CA CYS A 137 21.13 0.62 -3.80
C CYS A 137 20.82 0.94 -2.33
N ILE A 138 19.86 1.83 -2.11
CA ILE A 138 19.32 2.15 -0.79
C ILE A 138 17.89 1.62 -0.69
N VAL A 139 17.58 0.90 0.39
CA VAL A 139 16.24 0.46 0.78
C VAL A 139 15.81 1.22 2.03
N MET A 140 14.85 2.12 1.89
CA MET A 140 14.27 2.94 2.94
C MET A 140 12.89 2.41 3.33
N LEU A 141 12.73 1.96 4.57
CA LEU A 141 11.52 1.28 5.08
C LEU A 141 10.73 2.14 6.08
N THR A 142 10.79 3.46 5.95
CA THR A 142 10.05 4.39 6.80
C THR A 142 9.70 5.66 6.04
N LYS A 143 8.56 6.27 6.37
CA LYS A 143 8.28 7.66 6.02
C LYS A 143 9.28 8.59 6.73
N THR A 144 9.48 9.79 6.18
CA THR A 144 10.28 10.84 6.81
C THR A 144 9.62 11.38 8.08
N PHE A 145 8.29 11.47 8.06
CA PHE A 145 7.45 11.86 9.19
C PHE A 145 6.37 10.82 9.46
N ASP A 146 6.04 10.63 10.73
CA ASP A 146 4.84 9.93 11.17
C ASP A 146 4.07 10.78 12.17
N PHE A 147 2.85 11.18 11.80
CA PHE A 147 2.08 12.23 12.48
C PHE A 147 2.91 13.51 12.69
N ILE A 148 3.37 13.75 13.91
CA ILE A 148 4.18 14.91 14.30
C ILE A 148 5.65 14.57 14.52
N LYS A 149 6.03 13.29 14.45
CA LYS A 149 7.36 12.81 14.77
C LYS A 149 8.22 12.67 13.51
N VAL A 150 9.42 13.26 13.55
CA VAL A 150 10.46 13.01 12.55
C VAL A 150 11.01 11.62 12.75
N MET A 151 10.90 10.78 11.73
CA MET A 151 11.38 9.39 11.74
C MET A 151 12.70 9.25 10.96
N CYS A 152 12.86 10.04 9.90
CA CYS A 152 14.06 10.05 9.08
C CYS A 152 14.16 11.40 8.40
N MET A 153 15.35 12.00 8.41
CA MET A 153 15.59 13.17 7.56
C MET A 153 15.42 12.78 6.10
N GLN A 154 14.82 13.69 5.33
CA GLN A 154 14.87 13.58 3.89
C GLN A 154 16.31 13.90 3.45
N TYR A 155 17.02 12.88 2.96
CA TYR A 155 18.44 12.99 2.56
C TYR A 155 18.61 13.07 1.04
N TRP A 156 17.53 13.40 0.31
CA TRP A 156 17.54 13.62 -1.13
C TRP A 156 16.82 14.93 -1.44
N PRO A 157 17.18 15.63 -2.54
CA PRO A 157 16.54 16.88 -2.90
C PRO A 157 15.02 16.75 -3.02
N SER A 158 14.29 17.72 -2.47
CA SER A 158 12.84 17.82 -2.69
C SER A 158 12.53 18.16 -4.15
N ALA A 159 11.30 17.91 -4.61
CA ALA A 159 10.91 18.17 -6.01
C ALA A 159 11.12 19.63 -6.48
N LYS A 160 11.25 20.58 -5.54
CA LYS A 160 11.53 22.00 -5.83
C LYS A 160 13.02 22.30 -5.98
N VAL A 161 13.90 21.39 -5.57
CA VAL A 161 15.34 21.58 -5.49
C VAL A 161 16.03 20.67 -6.51
N LYS A 162 16.80 21.25 -7.42
CA LYS A 162 17.48 20.49 -8.49
C LYS A 162 18.58 19.58 -7.95
N SER A 163 19.37 20.09 -7.01
CA SER A 163 20.43 19.33 -6.34
C SER A 163 20.77 19.93 -4.99
N GLU A 164 21.31 19.11 -4.10
CA GLU A 164 21.74 19.50 -2.74
C GLU A 164 23.15 18.98 -2.49
N ASN A 165 23.93 19.70 -1.69
CA ASN A 165 25.27 19.27 -1.28
C ASN A 165 25.20 18.65 0.12
N TYR A 166 25.83 17.48 0.26
CA TYR A 166 26.02 16.78 1.52
C TYR A 166 27.52 16.51 1.68
N GLY A 167 28.23 17.44 2.35
CA GLY A 167 29.69 17.44 2.35
C GLY A 167 30.28 17.70 0.96
N ASP A 168 31.18 16.83 0.51
CA ASP A 168 31.82 16.87 -0.82
C ASP A 168 30.96 16.23 -1.92
N LEU A 169 29.77 15.71 -1.59
CA LEU A 169 28.87 15.05 -2.53
C LEU A 169 27.73 15.97 -2.96
N ASN A 170 27.49 16.07 -4.26
CA ASN A 170 26.30 16.69 -4.83
C ASN A 170 25.30 15.63 -5.26
N ILE A 171 24.08 15.74 -4.74
CA ILE A 171 23.00 14.76 -4.92
C ILE A 171 21.89 15.40 -5.74
N SER A 172 21.43 14.71 -6.78
CA SER A 172 20.29 15.13 -7.62
C SER A 172 19.40 13.95 -7.96
N VAL A 173 18.09 14.17 -8.06
CA VAL A 173 17.13 13.13 -8.47
C VAL A 173 16.92 13.26 -9.98
N GLN A 174 17.27 12.23 -10.75
CA GLN A 174 17.09 12.20 -12.20
C GLN A 174 15.71 11.71 -12.62
N HIS A 175 15.22 10.67 -11.94
CA HIS A 175 13.94 10.05 -12.21
C HIS A 175 13.29 9.65 -10.88
N GLU A 176 12.00 9.86 -10.77
CA GLU A 176 11.18 9.37 -9.66
C GLU A 176 9.97 8.61 -10.24
N GLU A 177 9.81 7.38 -9.79
CA GLU A 177 8.66 6.53 -10.07
C GLU A 177 7.86 6.36 -8.79
N GLU A 178 6.55 6.57 -8.86
CA GLU A 178 5.64 6.46 -7.73
C GLU A 178 4.66 5.30 -7.95
N LEU A 179 4.62 4.41 -6.96
CA LEU A 179 3.69 3.29 -6.86
C LEU A 179 2.90 3.41 -5.55
N ALA A 180 1.79 2.68 -5.45
CA ALA A 180 0.85 2.86 -4.34
C ALA A 180 1.49 2.67 -2.94
N ASN A 181 2.49 1.79 -2.83
CA ASN A 181 3.11 1.45 -1.53
C ASN A 181 4.55 1.95 -1.38
N PHE A 182 5.19 2.38 -2.47
CA PHE A 182 6.61 2.76 -2.48
C PHE A 182 7.00 3.62 -3.67
N HIS A 183 8.15 4.28 -3.55
CA HIS A 183 8.76 5.10 -4.60
C HIS A 183 10.11 4.52 -5.00
N ILE A 184 10.48 4.70 -6.27
CA ILE A 184 11.80 4.37 -6.79
C ILE A 184 12.43 5.66 -7.31
N ARG A 185 13.62 6.01 -6.81
CA ARG A 185 14.36 7.19 -7.26
C ARG A 185 15.69 6.79 -7.86
N THR A 186 15.98 7.33 -9.05
CA THR A 186 17.31 7.29 -9.64
C THR A 186 18.05 8.56 -9.23
N ILE A 187 19.01 8.40 -8.34
CA ILE A 187 19.80 9.47 -7.76
C ILE A 187 21.16 9.53 -8.46
N ARG A 188 21.54 10.72 -8.92
CA ARG A 188 22.88 11.02 -9.41
C ARG A 188 23.69 11.62 -8.26
N VAL A 189 24.84 11.01 -7.99
CA VAL A 189 25.80 11.39 -6.95
C VAL A 189 27.10 11.79 -7.63
N ILE A 190 27.55 13.02 -7.39
CA ILE A 190 28.82 13.55 -7.92
C ILE A 190 29.73 13.87 -6.74
N ARG A 191 30.96 13.38 -6.76
CA ARG A 191 31.97 13.80 -5.79
C ARG A 191 32.77 14.97 -6.32
N LYS A 192 32.69 16.10 -5.61
CA LYS A 192 33.45 17.32 -5.90
C LYS A 192 34.84 17.19 -5.29
N MET A 193 35.73 16.48 -5.98
CA MET A 193 37.16 16.57 -5.70
C MET A 193 37.66 17.85 -6.35
N GLY A 194 38.55 18.62 -5.72
CA GLY A 194 39.14 19.86 -6.30
C GLY A 194 40.01 19.64 -7.54
N THR A 195 39.68 18.64 -8.36
CA THR A 195 40.36 18.15 -9.56
C THR A 195 39.38 18.18 -10.74
N PRO A 196 39.84 18.28 -12.00
CA PRO A 196 38.98 18.36 -13.18
C PRO A 196 38.19 17.07 -13.49
N GLU A 197 38.50 15.94 -12.86
CA GLU A 197 37.74 14.70 -12.98
C GLU A 197 36.70 14.59 -11.86
N GLU A 198 35.44 14.85 -12.18
CA GLU A 198 34.30 14.59 -11.29
C GLU A 198 33.94 13.09 -11.36
N GLU A 199 34.08 12.36 -10.25
CA GLU A 199 33.56 10.98 -10.18
C GLU A 199 32.02 11.04 -10.04
N GLU A 200 31.32 10.43 -11.00
CA GLU A 200 29.86 10.35 -11.02
C GLU A 200 29.39 8.91 -10.80
N ARG A 201 28.37 8.75 -9.95
CA ARG A 201 27.68 7.49 -9.70
C ARG A 201 26.18 7.66 -9.79
N LYS A 202 25.51 6.64 -10.34
CA LYS A 202 24.05 6.51 -10.30
C LYS A 202 23.68 5.51 -9.22
N LEU A 203 22.75 5.88 -8.37
CA LEU A 203 22.28 5.09 -7.24
C LEU A 203 20.76 5.01 -7.25
N LEU A 204 20.22 3.84 -6.96
CA LEU A 204 18.79 3.64 -6.82
C LEU A 204 18.38 3.72 -5.34
N GLN A 205 17.31 4.45 -5.05
CA GLN A 205 16.66 4.44 -3.75
C GLN A 205 15.25 3.85 -3.89
N PHE A 206 14.99 2.79 -3.15
CA PHE A 206 13.68 2.17 -3.00
C PHE A 206 13.09 2.60 -1.65
N HIS A 207 12.07 3.45 -1.67
CA HIS A 207 11.45 4.03 -0.47
C HIS A 207 10.05 3.45 -0.27
N TYR A 208 9.93 2.49 0.64
CA TYR A 208 8.65 1.92 1.05
C TYR A 208 7.91 2.87 1.98
N THR A 209 6.81 3.44 1.49
CA THR A 209 6.07 4.49 2.19
C THR A 209 4.96 3.91 3.06
N GLU A 210 4.29 2.84 2.65
CA GLU A 210 3.09 2.34 3.34
C GLU A 210 3.37 1.28 4.42
N TRP A 211 4.31 1.56 5.32
CA TRP A 211 4.59 0.73 6.52
C TRP A 211 4.16 1.47 7.80
N PRO A 212 3.01 1.11 8.42
CA PRO A 212 2.55 1.73 9.65
C PRO A 212 3.53 1.56 10.83
N CYS A 213 3.50 2.44 11.82
CA CYS A 213 4.42 2.35 12.98
C CYS A 213 4.09 1.23 13.95
N HIS A 214 2.82 0.85 14.09
CA HIS A 214 2.37 -0.12 15.08
C HIS A 214 1.97 -1.48 14.50
N THR A 215 2.01 -1.65 13.19
CA THR A 215 1.64 -2.89 12.50
C THR A 215 2.60 -3.22 11.36
N CYS A 216 2.53 -4.46 10.89
CA CYS A 216 3.21 -4.88 9.66
C CYS A 216 2.41 -4.42 8.42
N PRO A 217 3.08 -4.23 7.27
CA PRO A 217 2.41 -3.95 6.01
C PRO A 217 1.74 -5.22 5.50
N PHE A 218 1.14 -5.15 4.32
CA PHE A 218 0.60 -6.34 3.67
C PHE A 218 1.71 -7.16 2.99
N SER A 219 1.66 -8.48 3.14
CA SER A 219 2.64 -9.41 2.57
C SER A 219 2.79 -9.22 1.05
N ASN A 220 1.70 -9.11 0.30
CA ASN A 220 1.76 -8.87 -1.15
C ASN A 220 2.48 -7.56 -1.51
N ALA A 221 2.32 -6.50 -0.71
CA ALA A 221 2.94 -5.21 -0.98
C ALA A 221 4.46 -5.25 -0.74
N ILE A 222 4.94 -5.92 0.32
CA ILE A 222 6.39 -6.05 0.57
C ILE A 222 7.06 -7.04 -0.39
N LEU A 223 6.34 -8.09 -0.82
CA LEU A 223 6.80 -9.01 -1.85
C LEU A 223 6.94 -8.30 -3.20
N GLU A 224 5.97 -7.46 -3.56
CA GLU A 224 6.05 -6.64 -4.78
C GLU A 224 7.23 -5.65 -4.71
N PHE A 225 7.42 -5.00 -3.56
CA PHE A 225 8.57 -4.14 -3.33
C PHE A 225 9.91 -4.88 -3.53
N ARG A 226 10.08 -6.05 -2.91
CA ARG A 226 11.28 -6.90 -3.12
C ARG A 226 11.44 -7.28 -4.58
N ARG A 227 10.36 -7.71 -5.24
CA ARG A 227 10.37 -8.11 -6.66
C ARG A 227 10.88 -6.98 -7.54
N ARG A 228 10.34 -5.76 -7.39
CA ARG A 228 10.77 -4.58 -8.15
C ARG A 228 12.22 -4.21 -7.85
N MET A 229 12.61 -4.21 -6.58
CA MET A 229 13.99 -3.94 -6.18
C MET A 229 14.97 -4.92 -6.83
N ARG A 230 14.73 -6.23 -6.72
CA ARG A 230 15.60 -7.27 -7.31
C ARG A 230 15.58 -7.26 -8.84
N ALA A 231 14.44 -6.97 -9.47
CA ALA A 231 14.35 -6.87 -10.93
C ALA A 231 15.16 -5.68 -11.49
N VAL A 232 15.07 -4.52 -10.84
CA VAL A 232 15.79 -3.31 -11.29
C VAL A 232 17.27 -3.43 -10.94
N VAL A 233 17.65 -3.85 -9.73
CA VAL A 233 19.06 -3.98 -9.35
C VAL A 233 19.75 -5.13 -10.10
N GLY A 234 19.07 -6.24 -10.36
CA GLY A 234 19.62 -7.34 -11.15
C GLY A 234 19.85 -6.99 -12.63
N SER A 235 19.06 -6.07 -13.18
CA SER A 235 19.22 -5.57 -14.55
C SER A 235 20.18 -4.38 -14.65
N TYR A 236 20.25 -3.54 -13.62
CA TYR A 236 21.29 -2.52 -13.44
C TYR A 236 22.63 -3.20 -13.12
N LYS A 237 23.29 -3.72 -14.14
CA LYS A 237 24.74 -3.99 -14.11
C LYS A 237 25.53 -2.68 -14.10
N THR A 238 25.27 -1.79 -13.14
CA THR A 238 26.22 -0.74 -12.80
C THR A 238 27.42 -1.42 -12.14
N HIS A 239 28.62 -0.88 -12.38
CA HIS A 239 29.91 -1.40 -11.92
C HIS A 239 30.09 -1.30 -10.37
N GLN A 240 29.00 -1.39 -9.61
CA GLN A 240 28.95 -1.24 -8.15
C GLN A 240 28.53 -2.57 -7.53
N GLU A 241 29.51 -3.33 -7.07
CA GLU A 241 29.36 -4.63 -6.41
C GLU A 241 29.11 -4.52 -4.89
N GLY A 242 28.91 -3.30 -4.39
CA GLY A 242 28.78 -3.01 -2.96
C GLY A 242 27.46 -3.46 -2.34
N PRO A 243 27.38 -3.43 -1.00
CA PRO A 243 26.23 -3.91 -0.24
C PRO A 243 24.97 -3.07 -0.49
N ILE A 244 23.80 -3.69 -0.27
CA ILE A 244 22.52 -2.98 -0.25
C ILE A 244 22.42 -2.25 1.10
N VAL A 245 22.24 -0.93 1.08
CA VAL A 245 22.06 -0.14 2.30
C VAL A 245 20.59 -0.18 2.70
N VAL A 246 20.26 -0.82 3.82
CA VAL A 246 18.88 -0.95 4.32
C VAL A 246 18.73 -0.13 5.60
N HIS A 247 17.73 0.74 5.65
CA HIS A 247 17.40 1.48 6.86
C HIS A 247 15.89 1.63 7.07
N CYS A 248 15.54 1.89 8.33
CA CYS A 248 14.20 2.33 8.71
C CYS A 248 14.34 3.56 9.60
N ASN A 249 13.70 3.58 10.77
CA ASN A 249 13.90 4.63 11.78
C ASN A 249 15.19 4.36 12.55
N ASP A 250 15.29 3.24 13.27
CA ASP A 250 16.47 2.89 14.07
C ASP A 250 17.41 1.86 13.40
N GLY A 251 17.00 1.29 12.27
CA GLY A 251 17.76 0.23 11.61
C GLY A 251 17.64 -1.12 12.33
N GLY A 252 16.53 -1.36 13.03
CA GLY A 252 16.26 -2.59 13.77
C GLY A 252 15.03 -3.33 13.23
N GLY A 253 13.84 -3.00 13.75
CA GLY A 253 12.61 -3.78 13.56
C GLY A 253 12.25 -4.04 12.09
N ARG A 254 11.88 -2.99 11.35
CA ARG A 254 11.47 -3.11 9.93
C ARG A 254 12.59 -3.60 9.02
N SER A 255 13.81 -3.11 9.24
CA SER A 255 15.01 -3.56 8.51
C SER A 255 15.20 -5.07 8.67
N GLY A 256 15.13 -5.60 9.89
CA GLY A 256 15.28 -7.03 10.15
C GLY A 256 14.17 -7.88 9.52
N VAL A 257 12.93 -7.38 9.48
CA VAL A 257 11.82 -8.05 8.78
C VAL A 257 12.10 -8.13 7.29
N TYR A 258 12.48 -7.01 6.66
CA TYR A 258 12.78 -6.99 5.23
C TYR A 258 13.96 -7.89 4.88
N LEU A 259 15.08 -7.80 5.61
CA LEU A 259 16.24 -8.69 5.42
C LEU A 259 15.83 -10.15 5.54
N SER A 260 15.03 -10.48 6.56
CA SER A 260 14.58 -11.87 6.76
C SER A 260 13.75 -12.39 5.61
N ILE A 261 12.88 -11.56 5.02
CA ILE A 261 12.10 -11.95 3.85
C ILE A 261 13.00 -12.09 2.63
N ASP A 262 13.84 -11.08 2.35
CA ASP A 262 14.67 -11.03 1.16
C ASP A 262 15.71 -12.16 1.10
N ALA A 263 16.45 -12.38 2.19
CA ALA A 263 17.46 -13.44 2.28
C ALA A 263 16.83 -14.84 2.23
N ASN A 264 15.67 -15.05 2.83
CA ASN A 264 14.99 -16.35 2.81
C ASN A 264 14.38 -16.67 1.44
N ILE A 265 13.89 -15.66 0.70
CA ILE A 265 13.45 -15.88 -0.68
C ILE A 265 14.66 -16.15 -1.58
N GLU A 266 15.78 -15.46 -1.39
CA GLU A 266 17.04 -15.75 -2.09
C GLU A 266 17.51 -17.19 -1.83
N LEU A 267 17.48 -17.64 -0.56
CA LEU A 267 17.78 -19.05 -0.22
C LEU A 267 16.81 -20.04 -0.88
N MET A 268 15.51 -19.71 -0.95
CA MET A 268 14.54 -20.61 -1.58
C MET A 268 14.67 -20.64 -3.10
N GLU A 269 15.06 -19.52 -3.73
CA GLU A 269 15.31 -19.44 -5.18
C GLU A 269 16.51 -20.34 -5.58
N GLU A 270 17.53 -20.46 -4.73
CA GLU A 270 18.75 -21.24 -5.00
C GLU A 270 18.73 -22.67 -4.44
N GLU A 271 18.23 -22.88 -3.21
CA GLU A 271 18.30 -24.17 -2.49
C GLU A 271 16.92 -24.79 -2.16
N ASP A 272 15.82 -24.22 -2.67
CA ASP A 272 14.44 -24.68 -2.40
C ASP A 272 14.12 -24.85 -0.89
N SER A 273 14.73 -24.03 -0.03
CA SER A 273 14.57 -24.09 1.42
C SER A 273 14.50 -22.71 2.10
N PHE A 274 14.01 -22.67 3.33
CA PHE A 274 13.89 -21.46 4.16
C PHE A 274 14.55 -21.66 5.53
N ASN A 275 15.35 -20.70 5.99
CA ASN A 275 16.00 -20.73 7.30
C ASN A 275 15.60 -19.53 8.18
N ILE A 276 14.31 -19.43 8.51
CA ILE A 276 13.74 -18.24 9.16
C ILE A 276 14.27 -18.07 10.60
N TYR A 277 14.26 -19.14 11.40
CA TYR A 277 14.74 -19.10 12.78
C TYR A 277 16.27 -18.91 12.85
N GLY A 278 17.03 -19.65 12.04
CA GLY A 278 18.49 -19.51 11.99
C GLY A 278 18.91 -18.12 11.56
N TYR A 279 18.22 -17.53 10.57
CA TYR A 279 18.51 -16.18 10.13
C TYR A 279 18.15 -15.13 11.18
N LEU A 280 17.04 -15.26 11.91
CA LEU A 280 16.74 -14.35 13.03
C LEU A 280 17.87 -14.37 14.09
N LYS A 281 18.37 -15.56 14.44
CA LYS A 281 19.49 -15.69 15.38
C LYS A 281 20.74 -14.97 14.86
N MET A 282 21.07 -15.16 13.58
CA MET A 282 22.18 -14.48 12.92
C MET A 282 21.99 -12.96 12.92
N LEU A 283 20.82 -12.44 12.55
CA LEU A 283 20.52 -11.01 12.59
C LEU A 283 20.73 -10.41 13.99
N ARG A 284 20.31 -11.12 15.05
CA ARG A 284 20.50 -10.68 16.44
C ARG A 284 21.96 -10.69 16.89
N GLN A 285 22.79 -11.57 16.31
CA GLN A 285 24.23 -11.58 16.48
C GLN A 285 24.90 -10.42 15.73
N SER A 286 24.44 -10.12 14.51
CA SER A 286 25.02 -9.07 13.67
C SER A 286 24.66 -7.65 14.13
N ARG A 287 23.47 -7.41 14.69
CA ARG A 287 23.05 -6.06 15.11
C ARG A 287 21.99 -6.10 16.19
N LYS A 288 22.08 -5.19 17.16
CA LYS A 288 21.05 -5.04 18.21
C LYS A 288 19.73 -4.55 17.62
N GLY A 289 18.60 -5.03 18.15
CA GLY A 289 17.27 -4.54 17.78
C GLY A 289 16.63 -5.13 16.51
N MET A 290 17.27 -6.09 15.84
CA MET A 290 16.73 -6.71 14.62
C MET A 290 15.45 -7.52 14.90
N ILE A 291 14.34 -7.22 14.20
CA ILE A 291 13.00 -7.80 14.45
C ILE A 291 12.58 -7.60 15.92
N GLU A 292 11.97 -6.47 16.21
CA GLU A 292 11.68 -6.00 17.57
C GLU A 292 10.61 -6.83 18.29
N THR A 293 9.57 -7.26 17.59
CA THR A 293 8.39 -7.87 18.19
C THR A 293 8.09 -9.26 17.65
N LEU A 294 7.35 -10.05 18.44
CA LEU A 294 6.85 -11.36 18.03
C LEU A 294 5.94 -11.28 16.80
N ASP A 295 5.17 -10.20 16.66
CA ASP A 295 4.26 -10.04 15.53
C ASP A 295 5.02 -9.73 14.23
N GLN A 296 6.12 -8.98 14.29
CA GLN A 296 7.06 -8.84 13.18
C GLN A 296 7.65 -10.18 12.77
N TYR A 297 7.99 -11.05 13.74
CA TYR A 297 8.51 -12.38 13.45
C TYR A 297 7.47 -13.29 12.81
N LYS A 298 6.22 -13.32 13.31
CA LYS A 298 5.10 -14.04 12.67
C LYS A 298 4.87 -13.56 11.25
N PHE A 299 4.91 -12.25 11.04
CA PHE A 299 4.72 -11.65 9.73
C PHE A 299 5.75 -12.11 8.69
N VAL A 300 7.00 -12.40 9.09
CA VAL A 300 7.98 -13.03 8.19
C VAL A 300 7.50 -14.40 7.73
N TYR A 301 6.99 -15.25 8.64
CA TYR A 301 6.43 -16.56 8.29
C TYR A 301 5.21 -16.42 7.37
N ASP A 302 4.27 -15.55 7.70
CA ASP A 302 3.06 -15.33 6.91
C ASP A 302 3.40 -14.84 5.49
N THR A 303 4.40 -13.98 5.37
CA THR A 303 4.84 -13.44 4.07
C THR A 303 5.56 -14.49 3.22
N LEU A 304 6.41 -15.32 3.81
CA LEU A 304 7.09 -16.40 3.09
C LEU A 304 6.13 -17.53 2.70
N GLU A 305 5.17 -17.86 3.56
CA GLU A 305 4.07 -18.76 3.19
C GLU A 305 3.27 -18.21 2.02
N GLU A 306 2.89 -16.93 2.08
CA GLU A 306 2.16 -16.27 1.01
C GLU A 306 2.92 -16.31 -0.32
N TYR A 307 4.24 -16.07 -0.30
CA TYR A 307 5.09 -16.18 -1.48
C TYR A 307 5.01 -17.59 -2.10
N VAL A 308 5.12 -18.64 -1.26
CA VAL A 308 5.04 -20.04 -1.72
C VAL A 308 3.66 -20.37 -2.27
N VAL A 309 2.60 -19.94 -1.58
CA VAL A 309 1.22 -20.24 -1.98
C VAL A 309 0.86 -19.51 -3.28
N CYS A 310 1.15 -18.21 -3.39
CA CYS A 310 0.82 -17.40 -4.57
C CYS A 310 1.66 -17.78 -5.79
N GLY A 311 2.95 -18.02 -5.61
CA GLY A 311 3.89 -18.21 -6.70
C GLY A 311 3.96 -17.01 -7.65
N VAL A 312 4.43 -17.26 -8.88
CA VAL A 312 4.56 -16.24 -9.92
C VAL A 312 3.26 -16.15 -10.72
N SER A 313 2.52 -15.06 -10.53
CA SER A 313 1.25 -14.79 -11.22
C SER A 313 1.33 -13.83 -12.40
N TRP A 314 2.37 -12.99 -12.43
CA TRP A 314 2.57 -11.99 -13.47
C TRP A 314 3.19 -12.58 -14.74
N PHE A 315 2.96 -11.92 -15.87
CA PHE A 315 3.60 -12.25 -17.15
C PHE A 315 3.67 -11.03 -18.08
N PRO A 316 4.59 -11.01 -19.07
CA PRO A 316 4.71 -9.92 -20.04
C PRO A 316 3.45 -9.73 -20.91
N VAL A 317 3.10 -8.49 -21.26
CA VAL A 317 1.93 -8.16 -22.09
C VAL A 317 1.90 -8.91 -23.42
N LYS A 318 3.06 -9.14 -24.03
CA LYS A 318 3.18 -9.91 -25.29
C LYS A 318 2.61 -11.33 -25.22
N GLU A 319 2.57 -11.94 -24.03
CA GLU A 319 2.05 -13.29 -23.80
C GLU A 319 0.55 -13.31 -23.49
N LEU A 320 -0.10 -12.15 -23.32
CA LEU A 320 -1.45 -12.05 -22.78
C LEU A 320 -2.47 -12.92 -23.54
N SER A 321 -2.56 -12.77 -24.86
CA SER A 321 -3.49 -13.54 -25.69
C SER A 321 -3.27 -15.06 -25.58
N GLN A 322 -2.02 -15.50 -25.48
CA GLN A 322 -1.67 -16.91 -25.34
C GLN A 322 -2.03 -17.43 -23.94
N ARG A 323 -1.70 -16.67 -22.89
CA ARG A 323 -1.99 -17.01 -21.50
C ARG A 323 -3.48 -17.13 -21.24
N LEU A 324 -4.32 -16.26 -21.81
CA LEU A 324 -5.78 -16.37 -21.70
C LEU A 324 -6.32 -17.67 -22.29
N LYS A 325 -5.81 -18.07 -23.46
CA LYS A 325 -6.16 -19.37 -24.08
C LYS A 325 -5.74 -20.54 -23.19
N GLN A 326 -4.51 -20.53 -22.69
CA GLN A 326 -4.00 -21.58 -21.79
C GLN A 326 -4.82 -21.67 -20.51
N LYS A 327 -5.11 -20.54 -19.86
CA LYS A 327 -5.89 -20.46 -18.63
C LYS A 327 -7.32 -20.98 -18.79
N SER A 328 -7.87 -20.95 -20.01
CA SER A 328 -9.21 -21.47 -20.29
C SER A 328 -9.27 -23.00 -20.36
N MET A 329 -8.14 -23.66 -20.62
CA MET A 329 -8.05 -25.12 -20.72
C MET A 329 -8.24 -25.76 -19.35
N LYS A 330 -9.04 -26.83 -19.28
CA LYS A 330 -9.25 -27.59 -18.04
C LYS A 330 -8.10 -28.56 -17.83
N ASN A 331 -7.60 -28.62 -16.60
CA ASN A 331 -6.65 -29.65 -16.22
C ASN A 331 -7.33 -31.05 -16.26
N PRO A 332 -6.71 -32.07 -16.88
CA PRO A 332 -7.30 -33.40 -17.01
C PRO A 332 -7.60 -34.09 -15.67
N LEU A 333 -6.79 -33.83 -14.64
CA LEU A 333 -6.88 -34.45 -13.31
C LEU A 333 -7.87 -33.71 -12.42
N THR A 334 -7.70 -32.39 -12.26
CA THR A 334 -8.53 -31.62 -11.31
C THR A 334 -9.86 -31.17 -11.92
N LYS A 335 -10.02 -31.25 -13.24
CA LYS A 335 -11.17 -30.75 -14.03
C LYS A 335 -11.42 -29.24 -13.91
N LEU A 336 -10.57 -28.51 -13.18
CA LEU A 336 -10.61 -27.07 -13.04
C LEU A 336 -9.69 -26.43 -14.09
N ASN A 337 -10.11 -25.26 -14.59
CA ASN A 337 -9.22 -24.40 -15.35
C ASN A 337 -8.44 -23.46 -14.41
N ASP A 338 -7.47 -22.74 -14.95
CA ASP A 338 -6.60 -21.90 -14.13
C ASP A 338 -7.36 -20.73 -13.49
N TYR A 339 -8.35 -20.15 -14.20
CA TYR A 339 -9.19 -19.08 -13.64
C TYR A 339 -9.92 -19.54 -12.36
N GLN A 340 -10.47 -20.76 -12.37
CA GLN A 340 -11.15 -21.33 -11.22
C GLN A 340 -10.18 -21.59 -10.07
N ARG A 341 -9.01 -22.17 -10.36
CA ARG A 341 -7.98 -22.45 -9.35
C ARG A 341 -7.49 -21.16 -8.69
N GLU A 342 -7.14 -20.17 -9.49
CA GLU A 342 -6.65 -18.86 -9.01
C GLU A 342 -7.71 -18.13 -8.21
N TYR A 343 -8.94 -18.05 -8.70
CA TYR A 343 -10.01 -17.37 -7.98
C TYR A 343 -10.30 -18.05 -6.63
N GLN A 344 -10.35 -19.38 -6.58
CA GLN A 344 -10.50 -20.13 -5.33
C GLN A 344 -9.35 -19.85 -4.36
N GLN A 345 -8.13 -19.73 -4.87
CA GLN A 345 -6.96 -19.42 -4.08
C GLN A 345 -7.02 -18.00 -3.51
N ILE A 346 -7.38 -17.00 -4.31
CA ILE A 346 -7.59 -15.63 -3.84
C ILE A 346 -8.65 -15.60 -2.73
N CYS A 347 -9.79 -16.30 -2.92
CA CYS A 347 -10.84 -16.38 -1.91
C CYS A 347 -10.37 -17.01 -0.60
N LYS A 348 -9.49 -18.01 -0.64
CA LYS A 348 -8.90 -18.64 0.57
C LYS A 348 -7.95 -17.70 1.31
N MET A 349 -7.22 -16.86 0.58
CA MET A 349 -6.25 -15.91 1.15
C MET A 349 -6.87 -14.56 1.54
N THR A 350 -8.11 -14.30 1.09
CA THR A 350 -8.79 -13.04 1.40
C THR A 350 -9.01 -12.95 2.92
N PRO A 351 -8.68 -11.81 3.57
CA PRO A 351 -8.86 -11.65 5.00
C PRO A 351 -10.32 -11.80 5.40
N ARG A 352 -10.56 -12.34 6.59
CA ARG A 352 -11.88 -12.41 7.21
C ARG A 352 -11.96 -11.37 8.31
N PHE A 353 -12.82 -10.38 8.12
CA PHE A 353 -13.08 -9.36 9.12
C PHE A 353 -14.09 -9.85 10.15
N THR A 354 -13.77 -9.63 11.41
CA THR A 354 -14.65 -9.89 12.55
C THR A 354 -15.67 -8.76 12.69
N ILE A 355 -16.71 -8.98 13.51
CA ILE A 355 -17.66 -7.92 13.88
C ILE A 355 -16.94 -6.73 14.53
N GLY A 356 -15.86 -7.00 15.29
CA GLY A 356 -15.05 -5.95 15.92
C GLY A 356 -14.28 -5.10 14.91
N ASP A 357 -13.80 -5.71 13.81
CA ASP A 357 -13.11 -4.97 12.74
C ASP A 357 -14.08 -4.06 11.95
N CYS A 358 -15.38 -4.35 12.00
CA CYS A 358 -16.43 -3.58 11.33
C CYS A 358 -17.40 -2.92 12.33
N ALA A 359 -16.92 -2.60 13.55
CA ALA A 359 -17.76 -2.13 14.64
C ALA A 359 -18.51 -0.83 14.28
N GLY A 360 -17.89 0.09 13.54
CA GLY A 360 -18.50 1.34 13.09
C GLY A 360 -19.80 1.12 12.30
N GLY A 361 -19.84 0.16 11.37
CA GLY A 361 -21.01 -0.12 10.56
C GLY A 361 -22.15 -0.85 11.29
N HIS A 362 -21.82 -1.55 12.38
CA HIS A 362 -22.78 -2.28 13.21
C HIS A 362 -23.39 -1.45 14.35
N ARG A 363 -22.96 -0.19 14.54
CA ARG A 363 -23.59 0.73 15.50
C ARG A 363 -25.08 0.90 15.18
N ALA A 364 -25.91 1.07 16.22
CA ALA A 364 -27.36 1.20 16.08
C ALA A 364 -27.77 2.28 15.06
N ASP A 365 -27.15 3.46 15.18
CA ASP A 365 -27.41 4.62 14.32
C ASP A 365 -26.91 4.47 12.87
N ASN A 366 -26.02 3.51 12.62
CA ASN A 366 -25.41 3.26 11.31
C ASN A 366 -26.02 2.06 10.60
N ARG A 367 -26.74 1.18 11.33
CA ARG A 367 -27.25 -0.07 10.77
C ARG A 367 -28.20 0.15 9.59
N GLU A 368 -29.05 1.17 9.70
CA GLU A 368 -30.00 1.58 8.65
C GLU A 368 -29.36 2.33 7.47
N LYS A 369 -28.06 2.66 7.57
CA LYS A 369 -27.29 3.33 6.50
C LYS A 369 -26.64 2.36 5.52
N ASN A 370 -26.89 1.06 5.69
CA ASN A 370 -26.37 -0.02 4.85
C ASN A 370 -27.52 -0.66 4.06
N ARG A 371 -27.32 -0.95 2.77
CA ARG A 371 -28.29 -1.76 2.01
C ARG A 371 -28.31 -3.21 2.49
N ASP A 372 -27.14 -3.73 2.85
CA ASP A 372 -26.98 -5.06 3.43
C ASP A 372 -26.24 -4.96 4.75
N VAL A 373 -26.92 -5.31 5.85
CA VAL A 373 -26.39 -5.27 7.21
C VAL A 373 -25.27 -6.30 7.45
N LEU A 374 -25.13 -7.29 6.57
CA LEU A 374 -24.03 -8.26 6.59
C LEU A 374 -22.79 -7.77 5.84
N ILE A 375 -22.93 -6.69 5.06
CA ILE A 375 -21.86 -6.13 4.23
C ILE A 375 -21.58 -4.71 4.68
N VAL A 376 -20.80 -4.61 5.74
CA VAL A 376 -20.32 -3.35 6.32
C VAL A 376 -18.83 -3.18 6.05
N PRO A 377 -18.33 -1.94 5.88
CA PRO A 377 -16.92 -1.69 5.65
C PRO A 377 -16.12 -1.94 6.95
N PRO A 378 -14.90 -2.49 6.86
CA PRO A 378 -13.97 -2.52 7.98
C PRO A 378 -13.54 -1.11 8.39
N ASP A 379 -13.41 -0.86 9.69
CA ASP A 379 -13.10 0.47 10.24
C ASP A 379 -11.72 0.99 9.79
N ASN A 380 -10.77 0.10 9.52
CA ASN A 380 -9.45 0.48 9.02
C ASN A 380 -9.43 0.94 7.55
N PHE A 381 -10.45 0.59 6.77
CA PHE A 381 -10.52 0.90 5.33
C PHE A 381 -11.66 1.84 4.97
N ARG A 382 -12.55 2.18 5.91
CA ARG A 382 -13.66 3.09 5.63
C ARG A 382 -13.23 4.56 5.62
N PRO A 383 -13.89 5.41 4.83
CA PRO A 383 -13.84 6.84 5.02
C PRO A 383 -14.54 7.27 6.31
N TYR A 384 -14.03 8.34 6.91
CA TYR A 384 -14.54 9.03 8.08
C TYR A 384 -15.03 10.41 7.65
N LEU A 385 -16.35 10.60 7.67
CA LEU A 385 -16.95 11.87 7.24
C LEU A 385 -16.70 12.97 8.27
N THR A 386 -16.43 14.17 7.77
CA THR A 386 -16.22 15.40 8.56
C THR A 386 -17.32 16.43 8.32
N SER A 387 -17.98 16.39 7.16
CA SER A 387 -19.17 17.20 6.86
C SER A 387 -20.45 16.50 7.32
N PHE A 388 -20.82 16.67 8.60
CA PHE A 388 -21.98 16.00 9.19
C PHE A 388 -23.33 16.50 8.63
N GLN A 389 -24.28 15.57 8.46
CA GLN A 389 -25.61 15.86 7.94
C GLN A 389 -26.60 16.18 9.08
N GLY A 390 -26.69 17.46 9.44
CA GLY A 390 -27.64 17.94 10.46
C GLY A 390 -27.25 17.54 11.89
N ASN A 391 -28.23 17.18 12.72
CA ASN A 391 -28.00 16.79 14.13
C ASN A 391 -27.51 15.33 14.28
N ASN A 392 -27.48 14.56 13.19
CA ASN A 392 -26.95 13.19 13.20
C ASN A 392 -25.44 13.26 12.97
N TYR A 393 -24.66 13.22 14.05
CA TYR A 393 -23.20 13.37 14.04
C TYR A 393 -22.44 12.08 13.69
N THR A 394 -22.97 11.24 12.80
CA THR A 394 -22.26 10.02 12.41
C THR A 394 -21.21 10.35 11.35
N ASP A 395 -19.99 9.88 11.55
CA ASP A 395 -18.87 9.93 10.59
C ASP A 395 -18.94 8.81 9.54
N TYR A 396 -20.09 8.15 9.40
CA TYR A 396 -20.22 6.86 8.74
C TYR A 396 -20.93 6.94 7.38
N ILE A 397 -20.35 6.23 6.41
CA ILE A 397 -20.98 5.83 5.16
C ILE A 397 -20.45 4.44 4.78
N ASN A 398 -21.29 3.61 4.14
CA ASN A 398 -20.89 2.29 3.67
C ASN A 398 -19.99 2.37 2.43
N ALA A 399 -18.72 2.70 2.65
CA ALA A 399 -17.70 2.80 1.62
C ALA A 399 -16.36 2.27 2.11
N VAL A 400 -15.47 1.91 1.18
CA VAL A 400 -14.07 1.54 1.48
C VAL A 400 -13.12 2.25 0.52
N PHE A 401 -11.97 2.67 1.02
CA PHE A 401 -10.83 2.98 0.18
C PHE A 401 -10.31 1.72 -0.49
N VAL A 402 -9.92 1.84 -1.75
CA VAL A 402 -9.27 0.79 -2.52
C VAL A 402 -8.05 1.41 -3.19
N ASP A 403 -6.91 0.77 -2.98
CA ASP A 403 -5.65 1.20 -3.59
C ASP A 403 -5.63 0.94 -5.09
N GLY A 404 -5.00 1.85 -5.82
CA GLY A 404 -4.61 1.69 -7.21
C GLY A 404 -3.31 0.92 -7.37
N TYR A 405 -2.76 0.94 -8.58
CA TYR A 405 -1.40 0.46 -8.80
C TYR A 405 -0.38 1.55 -8.47
N THR A 406 -0.66 2.77 -8.92
CA THR A 406 0.25 3.92 -8.80
C THR A 406 0.04 4.73 -7.53
N LYS A 407 -1.17 4.74 -6.96
CA LYS A 407 -1.53 5.56 -5.81
C LYS A 407 -2.28 4.78 -4.73
N PRO A 408 -1.99 4.99 -3.44
CA PRO A 408 -2.82 4.47 -2.37
C PRO A 408 -4.16 5.23 -2.33
N ARG A 409 -5.23 4.55 -1.89
CA ARG A 409 -6.59 5.12 -1.74
C ARG A 409 -7.12 5.82 -3.00
N GLU A 410 -6.73 5.32 -4.17
CA GLU A 410 -7.10 5.91 -5.45
C GLU A 410 -8.61 5.87 -5.71
N TYR A 411 -9.27 4.81 -5.25
CA TYR A 411 -10.69 4.60 -5.42
C TYR A 411 -11.41 4.62 -4.08
N ILE A 412 -12.64 5.12 -4.09
CA ILE A 412 -13.58 4.94 -2.99
C ILE A 412 -14.76 4.13 -3.51
N VAL A 413 -14.89 2.90 -3.05
CA VAL A 413 -15.98 2.02 -3.48
C VAL A 413 -17.15 2.15 -2.52
N THR A 414 -18.33 2.44 -3.05
CA THR A 414 -19.56 2.56 -2.25
C THR A 414 -20.75 1.91 -2.93
N GLU A 415 -21.73 1.54 -2.12
CA GLU A 415 -23.04 1.12 -2.60
C GLU A 415 -23.86 2.31 -3.10
N TRP A 416 -24.95 2.04 -3.81
CA TRP A 416 -25.83 3.10 -4.27
C TRP A 416 -26.41 3.84 -3.05
N PRO A 417 -26.38 5.18 -2.95
CA PRO A 417 -26.90 5.88 -1.77
C PRO A 417 -28.37 5.57 -1.48
N LEU A 418 -28.72 5.31 -0.22
CA LEU A 418 -30.10 5.23 0.22
C LEU A 418 -30.72 6.63 0.19
N LYS A 419 -32.05 6.72 0.19
CA LYS A 419 -32.77 8.01 0.15
C LYS A 419 -32.32 8.95 1.28
N HIS A 420 -32.11 8.42 2.48
CA HIS A 420 -31.66 9.17 3.65
C HIS A 420 -30.14 9.29 3.78
N THR A 421 -29.33 8.64 2.92
CA THR A 421 -27.85 8.74 2.95
C THR A 421 -27.26 9.51 1.76
N GLN A 422 -28.08 10.14 0.93
CA GLN A 422 -27.59 10.95 -0.20
C GLN A 422 -26.77 12.16 0.26
N GLY A 423 -27.05 12.72 1.44
CA GLY A 423 -26.26 13.81 2.02
C GLY A 423 -24.87 13.33 2.45
N GLU A 424 -24.79 12.18 3.11
CA GLU A 424 -23.53 11.52 3.48
C GLU A 424 -22.70 11.15 2.25
N PHE A 425 -23.33 10.76 1.14
CA PHE A 425 -22.64 10.54 -0.13
C PHE A 425 -21.95 11.82 -0.64
N TRP A 426 -22.62 12.97 -0.59
CA TRP A 426 -21.99 14.23 -0.98
C TRP A 426 -20.97 14.73 0.03
N SER A 427 -21.10 14.36 1.30
CA SER A 427 -20.06 14.56 2.32
C SER A 427 -18.80 13.79 1.94
N LEU A 428 -18.93 12.53 1.54
CA LEU A 428 -17.83 11.69 1.08
C LEU A 428 -17.10 12.32 -0.12
N VAL A 429 -17.84 12.71 -1.15
CA VAL A 429 -17.27 13.31 -2.37
C VAL A 429 -16.56 14.62 -2.05
N TYR A 430 -17.14 15.45 -1.17
CA TYR A 430 -16.58 16.75 -0.81
C TYR A 430 -15.36 16.65 0.10
N ASP A 431 -15.46 15.91 1.20
CA ASP A 431 -14.44 15.82 2.27
C ASP A 431 -13.14 15.20 1.75
N TYR A 432 -13.24 14.27 0.81
CA TYR A 432 -12.09 13.58 0.20
C TYR A 432 -11.68 14.16 -1.15
N GLU A 433 -12.23 15.31 -1.54
CA GLU A 433 -11.86 16.02 -2.77
C GLU A 433 -11.94 15.13 -4.02
N CYS A 434 -12.99 14.30 -4.11
CA CYS A 434 -13.10 13.31 -5.16
C CYS A 434 -13.22 13.99 -6.53
N SER A 435 -12.36 13.58 -7.46
CA SER A 435 -12.30 14.16 -8.80
C SER A 435 -13.47 13.69 -9.67
N ALA A 436 -13.79 12.40 -9.61
CA ALA A 436 -14.83 11.79 -10.43
C ALA A 436 -15.74 10.84 -9.65
N VAL A 437 -16.97 10.68 -10.15
CA VAL A 437 -17.93 9.67 -9.69
C VAL A 437 -18.26 8.75 -10.84
N VAL A 438 -18.00 7.46 -10.70
CA VAL A 438 -18.28 6.43 -11.70
C VAL A 438 -19.46 5.57 -11.25
N VAL A 439 -20.52 5.54 -12.02
CA VAL A 439 -21.75 4.79 -11.74
C VAL A 439 -21.85 3.62 -12.72
N LEU A 440 -21.71 2.40 -12.20
CA LEU A 440 -21.63 1.17 -13.00
C LEU A 440 -22.97 0.44 -13.14
N CYS A 441 -24.09 1.14 -12.96
CA CYS A 441 -25.41 0.58 -13.12
C CYS A 441 -26.44 1.61 -13.60
N VAL A 442 -27.51 1.09 -14.19
CA VAL A 442 -28.70 1.87 -14.56
C VAL A 442 -29.85 1.38 -13.71
N PRO A 443 -30.30 2.15 -12.72
CA PRO A 443 -31.50 1.78 -11.98
C PRO A 443 -32.74 1.88 -12.87
N PRO A 444 -33.84 1.18 -12.54
CA PRO A 444 -35.13 1.42 -13.15
C PRO A 444 -35.54 2.89 -13.01
N LYS A 445 -36.27 3.42 -14.00
CA LYS A 445 -36.82 4.78 -13.93
C LYS A 445 -37.67 4.93 -12.66
N ASP A 446 -37.51 6.05 -11.96
CA ASP A 446 -38.25 6.41 -10.75
C ASP A 446 -38.13 5.40 -9.58
N SER A 447 -37.02 4.64 -9.53
CA SER A 447 -36.76 3.69 -8.45
C SER A 447 -36.67 4.37 -7.08
N GLN A 448 -37.56 3.98 -6.15
CA GLN A 448 -37.46 4.39 -4.75
C GLN A 448 -36.31 3.69 -4.02
N VAL A 449 -35.91 2.50 -4.49
CA VAL A 449 -34.81 1.71 -3.91
C VAL A 449 -33.45 2.26 -4.32
N TYR A 450 -33.35 2.73 -5.57
CA TYR A 450 -32.15 3.32 -6.16
C TYR A 450 -32.43 4.76 -6.62
N PRO A 451 -32.66 5.68 -5.67
CA PRO A 451 -33.00 7.06 -6.01
C PRO A 451 -31.82 7.76 -6.68
N SER A 452 -32.10 8.60 -7.68
CA SER A 452 -31.08 9.44 -8.29
C SER A 452 -30.46 10.38 -7.23
N PHE A 453 -29.13 10.34 -7.12
CA PHE A 453 -28.37 11.11 -6.13
C PHE A 453 -27.60 12.30 -6.76
N TRP A 454 -27.84 12.59 -8.03
CA TRP A 454 -27.36 13.77 -8.74
C TRP A 454 -28.53 14.48 -9.45
N PRO A 455 -28.45 15.80 -9.70
CA PRO A 455 -29.49 16.51 -10.44
C PRO A 455 -29.50 16.07 -11.90
N GLU A 456 -30.58 15.43 -12.36
CA GLU A 456 -30.79 15.07 -13.77
C GLU A 456 -31.33 16.25 -14.60
N SER A 457 -32.04 17.17 -13.93
CA SER A 457 -32.53 18.41 -14.54
C SER A 457 -31.47 19.52 -14.47
N ARG A 458 -31.67 20.60 -15.23
CA ARG A 458 -30.80 21.80 -15.14
C ARG A 458 -30.94 22.57 -13.83
N HIS A 459 -31.91 22.24 -12.98
CA HIS A 459 -32.08 22.89 -11.69
C HIS A 459 -31.15 22.28 -10.63
N SER A 460 -30.63 23.16 -9.77
CA SER A 460 -29.88 22.71 -8.61
C SER A 460 -30.77 21.92 -7.66
N LYS A 461 -30.19 20.90 -7.03
CA LYS A 461 -30.90 20.03 -6.09
C LYS A 461 -30.15 19.95 -4.77
N LYS A 462 -30.91 20.01 -3.67
CA LYS A 462 -30.38 19.88 -2.32
C LYS A 462 -30.27 18.40 -1.94
N TYR A 463 -29.18 18.05 -1.28
CA TYR A 463 -28.91 16.73 -0.74
C TYR A 463 -28.49 16.88 0.71
N GLY A 464 -29.42 16.52 1.61
CA GLY A 464 -29.29 16.85 3.03
C GLY A 464 -29.34 18.37 3.30
N PRO A 465 -29.07 18.78 4.55
CA PRO A 465 -29.06 20.19 4.93
C PRO A 465 -27.82 20.95 4.46
N VAL A 466 -26.73 20.23 4.13
CA VAL A 466 -25.40 20.81 3.89
C VAL A 466 -25.15 21.09 2.41
N PHE A 467 -25.52 20.20 1.49
CA PHE A 467 -25.04 20.28 0.11
C PHE A 467 -26.13 20.69 -0.88
N THR A 468 -25.77 21.60 -1.78
CA THR A 468 -26.54 21.93 -2.98
C THR A 468 -25.68 21.66 -4.21
N ILE A 469 -26.17 20.79 -5.10
CA ILE A 469 -25.45 20.36 -6.29
C ILE A 469 -26.05 21.03 -7.50
N ASP A 470 -25.22 21.79 -8.22
CA ASP A 470 -25.62 22.44 -9.46
C ASP A 470 -25.20 21.59 -10.66
N HIS A 471 -26.11 21.44 -11.60
CA HIS A 471 -25.84 20.82 -12.90
C HIS A 471 -25.30 21.87 -13.87
N LYS A 472 -24.04 21.72 -14.34
CA LYS A 472 -23.45 22.62 -15.34
C LYS A 472 -23.75 22.16 -16.77
N SER A 473 -23.38 20.92 -17.09
CA SER A 473 -23.53 20.36 -18.43
C SER A 473 -23.57 18.83 -18.36
N HIS A 474 -24.07 18.21 -19.42
CA HIS A 474 -24.02 16.75 -19.57
C HIS A 474 -23.85 16.37 -21.04
N ASN A 475 -23.24 15.22 -21.29
CA ASN A 475 -23.09 14.64 -22.61
C ASN A 475 -23.61 13.20 -22.63
N HIS A 476 -24.09 12.77 -23.80
CA HIS A 476 -24.58 11.43 -24.04
C HIS A 476 -23.76 10.79 -25.16
N TYR A 477 -22.98 9.78 -24.81
CA TYR A 477 -22.22 8.95 -25.73
C TYR A 477 -22.86 7.57 -25.83
N THR A 478 -22.41 6.77 -26.79
CA THR A 478 -22.87 5.37 -26.91
C THR A 478 -22.55 4.61 -25.63
N ASN A 479 -23.59 4.19 -24.92
CA ASN A 479 -23.53 3.47 -23.64
C ASN A 479 -22.89 4.20 -22.45
N ILE A 480 -22.57 5.50 -22.56
CA ILE A 480 -21.95 6.29 -21.50
C ILE A 480 -22.64 7.64 -21.41
N LYS A 481 -23.00 8.07 -20.21
CA LYS A 481 -23.51 9.42 -19.94
C LYS A 481 -22.59 10.14 -18.98
N THR A 482 -22.39 11.44 -19.17
CA THR A 482 -21.53 12.24 -18.28
C THR A 482 -22.22 13.51 -17.82
N TRP A 483 -21.95 13.95 -16.60
CA TRP A 483 -22.45 15.20 -16.03
C TRP A 483 -21.31 15.95 -15.35
N VAL A 484 -21.19 17.24 -15.63
CA VAL A 484 -20.30 18.15 -14.90
C VAL A 484 -21.12 18.83 -13.82
N LEU A 485 -20.71 18.65 -12.57
CA LEU A 485 -21.44 19.09 -11.39
C LEU A 485 -20.59 20.06 -10.57
N LYS A 486 -21.28 20.95 -9.84
CA LYS A 486 -20.66 21.89 -8.90
C LYS A 486 -21.25 21.67 -7.51
N ILE A 487 -20.40 21.41 -6.54
CA ILE A 487 -20.76 21.07 -5.16
C ILE A 487 -20.64 22.31 -4.31
N ASN A 488 -21.77 22.88 -3.90
CA ASN A 488 -21.80 23.98 -2.95
C ASN A 488 -22.07 23.42 -1.55
N LYS A 489 -21.10 23.57 -0.65
CA LYS A 489 -21.30 23.37 0.78
C LYS A 489 -21.95 24.63 1.33
N LYS A 490 -23.12 24.49 1.93
CA LYS A 490 -23.77 25.56 2.67
C LYS A 490 -23.00 25.71 3.97
N ASP A 491 -22.26 26.81 4.11
CA ASP A 491 -21.75 27.21 5.40
C ASP A 491 -22.95 27.42 6.33
N ASP A 492 -23.03 26.71 7.44
CA ASP A 492 -23.96 27.10 8.51
C ASP A 492 -23.35 28.30 9.26
N VAL A 493 -23.11 29.39 8.52
CA VAL A 493 -22.84 30.70 9.06
C VAL A 493 -24.20 31.37 9.21
N LEU A 494 -24.76 31.24 10.40
CA LEU A 494 -25.73 32.20 10.93
C LEU A 494 -25.03 33.55 11.07
N CYS A 495 -24.94 34.31 9.99
CA CYS A 495 -24.77 35.75 10.01
C CYS A 495 -25.92 36.35 9.19
N ASN A 496 -26.72 37.23 9.82
CA ASN A 496 -27.77 38.08 9.23
C ASN A 496 -29.24 37.60 9.31
N LYS A 497 -29.70 37.19 10.50
CA LYS A 497 -31.06 37.57 10.94
C LYS A 497 -31.01 38.10 12.37
N PRO A 498 -31.25 39.40 12.62
CA PRO A 498 -31.44 39.89 13.96
C PRO A 498 -32.81 39.42 14.46
N ASN A 499 -32.84 38.92 15.70
CA ASN A 499 -34.01 38.65 16.51
C ASN A 499 -34.92 37.48 16.07
N ILE A 500 -34.80 36.36 16.77
CA ILE A 500 -35.88 35.72 17.55
C ILE A 500 -35.18 34.72 18.49
N VAL A 501 -35.11 35.07 19.77
CA VAL A 501 -34.70 34.17 20.84
C VAL A 501 -35.96 33.41 21.26
N VAL A 502 -36.01 32.10 20.98
CA VAL A 502 -36.99 31.21 21.60
C VAL A 502 -36.28 30.54 22.78
N PRO A 503 -36.70 30.76 24.04
CA PRO A 503 -36.04 30.15 25.20
C PRO A 503 -36.48 28.68 25.31
N GLY A 504 -35.55 27.72 25.23
CA GLY A 504 -35.83 26.33 25.62
C GLY A 504 -35.21 25.17 24.84
N LEU A 505 -34.32 25.38 23.84
CA LEU A 505 -33.55 24.28 23.25
C LEU A 505 -32.10 24.68 23.01
N GLU A 506 -31.17 23.99 23.69
CA GLU A 506 -29.74 24.07 23.42
C GLU A 506 -29.43 23.56 22.00
N ASN A 507 -29.38 24.46 21.02
CA ASN A 507 -28.79 24.20 19.71
C ASN A 507 -27.27 24.26 19.83
N ARG A 508 -26.63 23.18 20.29
CA ARG A 508 -25.17 23.00 20.11
C ARG A 508 -24.89 22.64 18.65
N ARG A 509 -24.68 23.67 17.82
CA ARG A 509 -24.23 23.52 16.43
C ARG A 509 -22.71 23.63 16.38
N ILE A 510 -22.05 22.56 15.96
CA ILE A 510 -20.59 22.52 15.82
C ILE A 510 -20.24 22.86 14.38
N VAL A 511 -19.76 24.08 14.19
CA VAL A 511 -18.96 24.46 13.02
C VAL A 511 -17.54 23.94 13.28
N SER A 512 -16.81 23.48 12.26
CA SER A 512 -15.40 23.10 12.44
C SER A 512 -14.63 24.26 13.09
N LEU A 513 -13.81 23.99 14.12
CA LEU A 513 -12.97 25.00 14.78
C LEU A 513 -12.15 25.83 13.76
N THR A 514 -11.76 25.22 12.64
CA THR A 514 -11.06 25.86 11.53
C THR A 514 -11.95 26.85 10.76
N GLU A 515 -13.20 26.50 10.50
CA GLU A 515 -14.19 27.36 9.82
C GLU A 515 -14.63 28.52 10.73
N LEU A 516 -14.72 28.27 12.04
CA LEU A 516 -15.09 29.25 13.08
C LEU A 516 -14.00 30.31 13.32
N MET A 517 -12.72 29.91 13.24
CA MET A 517 -11.58 30.82 13.47
C MET A 517 -11.15 31.61 12.22
N ALA A 518 -11.44 31.12 11.01
CA ALA A 518 -10.89 31.69 9.77
C ALA A 518 -11.86 32.58 8.97
N GLY A 519 -13.17 32.53 9.21
CA GLY A 519 -14.16 33.29 8.44
C GLY A 519 -14.17 32.96 6.93
N VAL A 520 -13.61 31.81 6.55
CA VAL A 520 -13.43 31.40 5.15
C VAL A 520 -14.67 30.61 4.70
N LYS A 521 -15.32 31.11 3.64
CA LYS A 521 -16.40 30.40 2.94
C LYS A 521 -15.88 29.06 2.41
N ALA A 522 -16.63 27.97 2.63
CA ALA A 522 -16.21 26.66 2.11
C ALA A 522 -16.01 26.71 0.59
N PRO A 523 -14.88 26.19 0.06
CA PRO A 523 -14.58 26.29 -1.36
C PRO A 523 -15.60 25.48 -2.16
N VAL A 524 -16.00 26.04 -3.30
CA VAL A 524 -16.89 25.32 -4.21
C VAL A 524 -16.09 24.34 -5.04
N ARG A 525 -16.52 23.08 -5.12
CA ARG A 525 -15.78 22.00 -5.79
C ARG A 525 -16.47 21.57 -7.07
N GLY A 526 -15.68 21.26 -8.10
CA GLY A 526 -16.16 20.63 -9.33
C GLY A 526 -16.02 19.11 -9.24
N VAL A 527 -16.94 18.38 -9.84
CA VAL A 527 -16.82 16.91 -9.99
C VAL A 527 -17.48 16.49 -11.30
N GLN A 528 -16.93 15.47 -11.96
CA GLN A 528 -17.57 14.86 -13.12
C GLN A 528 -18.13 13.47 -12.78
N LEU A 529 -19.41 13.28 -13.07
CA LEU A 529 -20.08 11.98 -12.96
C LEU A 529 -20.08 11.28 -14.32
N PHE A 530 -19.75 9.99 -14.32
CA PHE A 530 -19.75 9.10 -15.48
C PHE A 530 -20.67 7.92 -15.18
N GLN A 531 -21.68 7.67 -16.01
CA GLN A 531 -22.57 6.52 -15.88
C GLN A 531 -22.40 5.57 -17.06
N LEU A 532 -22.15 4.31 -16.77
CA LEU A 532 -22.19 3.23 -17.76
C LEU A 532 -23.61 2.70 -17.91
N THR A 533 -24.14 2.70 -19.13
CA THR A 533 -25.52 2.27 -19.38
C THR A 533 -25.66 0.84 -19.92
N CYS A 534 -24.55 0.20 -20.31
CA CYS A 534 -24.53 -1.15 -20.87
C CYS A 534 -24.23 -2.25 -19.84
N TRP A 535 -24.51 -2.02 -18.55
CA TRP A 535 -24.40 -3.06 -17.52
C TRP A 535 -25.76 -3.24 -16.83
N PRO A 536 -26.69 -4.00 -17.42
CA PRO A 536 -28.02 -4.22 -16.86
C PRO A 536 -27.96 -4.91 -15.48
N MET A 537 -28.96 -4.67 -14.62
CA MET A 537 -29.07 -5.36 -13.32
C MET A 537 -29.18 -6.89 -13.54
N GLY A 538 -28.57 -7.68 -12.65
CA GLY A 538 -28.53 -9.15 -12.75
C GLY A 538 -27.47 -9.72 -13.72
N HIS A 539 -26.91 -8.91 -14.62
CA HIS A 539 -25.81 -9.34 -15.48
C HIS A 539 -24.48 -9.31 -14.73
N ARG A 540 -23.71 -10.39 -14.84
CA ARG A 540 -22.37 -10.52 -14.24
C ARG A 540 -21.31 -9.65 -14.92
N VAL A 541 -21.48 -9.40 -16.22
CA VAL A 541 -20.57 -8.58 -17.05
C VAL A 541 -21.39 -7.64 -17.93
N PRO A 542 -20.86 -6.48 -18.34
CA PRO A 542 -21.58 -5.56 -19.22
C PRO A 542 -21.76 -6.17 -20.62
N THR A 543 -22.75 -5.66 -21.36
CA THR A 543 -23.02 -6.08 -22.74
C THR A 543 -21.99 -5.54 -23.74
N SER A 544 -21.17 -4.56 -23.34
CA SER A 544 -20.09 -3.99 -24.15
C SER A 544 -18.84 -3.76 -23.32
N THR A 545 -17.78 -4.53 -23.59
CA THR A 545 -16.44 -4.33 -23.00
C THR A 545 -15.82 -3.02 -23.47
N ASN A 546 -15.99 -2.67 -24.75
CA ASN A 546 -15.47 -1.44 -25.34
C ASN A 546 -15.97 -0.20 -24.59
N SER A 547 -17.25 -0.18 -24.22
CA SER A 547 -17.84 0.96 -23.50
C SER A 547 -17.29 1.10 -22.07
N LEU A 548 -16.95 0.01 -21.40
CA LEU A 548 -16.33 0.08 -20.07
C LEU A 548 -14.87 0.57 -20.14
N VAL A 549 -14.10 0.08 -21.11
CA VAL A 549 -12.71 0.53 -21.32
C VAL A 549 -12.66 2.00 -21.75
N GLU A 550 -13.56 2.43 -22.66
CA GLU A 550 -13.66 3.85 -23.03
C GLU A 550 -14.03 4.71 -21.83
N LEU A 551 -14.96 4.27 -20.97
CA LEU A 551 -15.30 4.99 -19.75
C LEU A 551 -14.08 5.14 -18.83
N MET A 552 -13.29 4.08 -18.61
CA MET A 552 -12.07 4.12 -17.80
C MET A 552 -11.10 5.18 -18.36
N ASN A 553 -10.89 5.22 -19.67
CA ASN A 553 -10.05 6.22 -20.34
C ASN A 553 -10.62 7.65 -20.28
N MET A 554 -11.94 7.81 -20.33
CA MET A 554 -12.57 9.12 -20.15
C MET A 554 -12.37 9.66 -18.73
N VAL A 555 -12.46 8.80 -17.72
CA VAL A 555 -12.21 9.15 -16.32
C VAL A 555 -10.75 9.57 -16.14
N GLU A 556 -9.80 8.79 -16.66
CA GLU A 556 -8.38 9.09 -16.49
C GLU A 556 -7.96 10.38 -17.22
N ARG A 557 -8.43 10.60 -18.45
CA ARG A 557 -8.24 11.89 -19.16
C ARG A 557 -8.86 13.09 -18.45
N TYR A 558 -9.89 12.87 -17.64
CA TYR A 558 -10.46 13.94 -16.82
C TYR A 558 -9.58 14.23 -15.61
N ARG A 559 -9.14 13.18 -14.89
CA ARG A 559 -8.24 13.30 -13.73
C ARG A 559 -6.90 13.95 -14.05
N GLN A 560 -6.38 13.74 -15.26
CA GLN A 560 -5.14 14.37 -15.71
C GLN A 560 -5.27 15.88 -15.98
N ARG A 561 -6.50 16.40 -16.16
CA ARG A 561 -6.76 17.82 -16.46
C ARG A 561 -7.14 18.64 -15.24
N GLU A 562 -7.64 17.98 -14.20
CA GLU A 562 -8.10 18.61 -12.96
C GLU A 562 -7.16 18.24 -11.79
N ASP A 563 -7.42 18.77 -10.60
CA ASP A 563 -6.69 18.37 -9.40
C ASP A 563 -6.86 16.87 -9.12
N TYR A 564 -5.75 16.19 -8.87
CA TYR A 564 -5.74 14.73 -8.69
C TYR A 564 -6.40 14.35 -7.36
N GLY A 565 -7.63 13.84 -7.44
CA GLY A 565 -8.39 13.32 -6.30
C GLY A 565 -8.90 11.89 -6.54
N PRO A 566 -9.37 11.19 -5.48
CA PRO A 566 -9.91 9.84 -5.59
C PRO A 566 -11.13 9.74 -6.52
N VAL A 567 -11.35 8.56 -7.09
CA VAL A 567 -12.55 8.26 -7.90
C VAL A 567 -13.55 7.47 -7.07
N VAL A 568 -14.76 7.99 -6.91
CA VAL A 568 -15.85 7.28 -6.23
C VAL A 568 -16.49 6.30 -7.22
N VAL A 569 -16.43 5.01 -6.95
CA VAL A 569 -17.01 3.95 -7.80
C VAL A 569 -18.25 3.39 -7.13
N VAL A 570 -19.40 3.63 -7.77
CA VAL A 570 -20.73 3.29 -7.27
C VAL A 570 -21.31 2.14 -8.10
N SER A 571 -21.80 1.13 -7.40
CA SER A 571 -22.65 0.08 -7.97
C SER A 571 -23.85 -0.15 -7.05
N GLN A 572 -24.76 -1.05 -7.45
CA GLN A 572 -25.95 -1.38 -6.67
C GLN A 572 -25.61 -1.77 -5.22
N ASP A 573 -24.54 -2.53 -5.03
CA ASP A 573 -24.14 -3.19 -3.78
C ASP A 573 -22.73 -2.78 -3.30
N GLY A 574 -22.00 -1.97 -4.07
CA GLY A 574 -20.64 -1.54 -3.72
C GLY A 574 -19.63 -2.69 -3.66
N ARG A 575 -19.84 -3.79 -4.40
CA ARG A 575 -18.93 -4.95 -4.39
C ARG A 575 -18.63 -5.54 -5.77
N SER A 576 -19.61 -6.09 -6.49
CA SER A 576 -19.38 -6.89 -7.71
C SER A 576 -18.69 -6.05 -8.79
N ARG A 577 -19.42 -5.07 -9.35
CA ARG A 577 -18.96 -4.25 -10.49
C ARG A 577 -17.83 -3.31 -10.11
N CYS A 578 -17.90 -2.75 -8.89
CA CYS A 578 -16.84 -1.88 -8.39
C CYS A 578 -15.52 -2.62 -8.28
N GLY A 579 -15.53 -3.87 -7.82
CA GLY A 579 -14.33 -4.71 -7.75
C GLY A 579 -13.70 -4.92 -9.13
N VAL A 580 -14.51 -5.23 -10.15
CA VAL A 580 -14.05 -5.37 -11.54
C VAL A 580 -13.40 -4.08 -12.04
N TYR A 581 -14.04 -2.93 -11.82
CA TYR A 581 -13.51 -1.64 -12.27
C TYR A 581 -12.16 -1.33 -11.63
N CYS A 582 -12.05 -1.42 -10.31
CA CYS A 582 -10.81 -1.11 -9.59
C CYS A 582 -9.67 -2.09 -9.94
N ALA A 583 -9.94 -3.40 -9.99
CA ALA A 583 -8.91 -4.39 -10.27
C ALA A 583 -8.43 -4.32 -11.73
N ALA A 584 -9.32 -4.06 -12.68
CA ALA A 584 -8.95 -3.89 -14.08
C ALA A 584 -8.10 -2.62 -14.28
N ASN A 585 -8.48 -1.48 -13.69
CA ASN A 585 -7.68 -0.26 -13.77
C ASN A 585 -6.29 -0.43 -13.16
N ALA A 586 -6.18 -1.01 -11.96
CA ALA A 586 -4.88 -1.27 -11.35
C ALA A 586 -3.99 -2.15 -12.25
N CYS A 587 -4.56 -3.18 -12.90
CA CYS A 587 -3.81 -4.00 -13.84
C CYS A 587 -3.46 -3.24 -15.13
N ILE A 588 -4.33 -2.36 -15.63
CA ILE A 588 -4.07 -1.53 -16.81
C ILE A 588 -2.94 -0.53 -16.53
N GLU A 589 -2.92 0.11 -15.37
CA GLU A 589 -1.82 0.97 -14.92
C GLU A 589 -0.50 0.21 -14.88
N GLN A 590 -0.48 -1.02 -14.34
CA GLN A 590 0.71 -1.88 -14.34
C GLN A 590 1.18 -2.21 -15.76
N VAL A 591 0.24 -2.47 -16.68
CA VAL A 591 0.53 -2.71 -18.10
C VAL A 591 1.17 -1.48 -18.73
N ILE A 592 0.66 -0.29 -18.45
CA ILE A 592 1.18 0.98 -18.99
C ILE A 592 2.58 1.25 -18.46
N GLN A 593 2.81 1.07 -17.15
CA GLN A 593 4.09 1.43 -16.53
C GLN A 593 5.20 0.41 -16.79
N HIS A 594 4.89 -0.89 -16.74
CA HIS A 594 5.93 -1.93 -16.78
C HIS A 594 5.78 -2.96 -17.90
N GLY A 595 4.72 -2.89 -18.71
CA GLY A 595 4.50 -3.90 -19.75
C GLY A 595 4.24 -5.30 -19.20
N GLU A 596 3.74 -5.39 -17.96
CA GLU A 596 3.41 -6.62 -17.24
C GLU A 596 1.91 -6.69 -16.93
N VAL A 597 1.38 -7.92 -16.88
CA VAL A 597 -0.01 -8.19 -16.51
C VAL A 597 -0.01 -9.04 -15.24
N ASP A 598 -0.68 -8.59 -14.18
CA ASP A 598 -0.93 -9.38 -12.96
C ASP A 598 -2.33 -9.14 -12.37
N VAL A 599 -3.34 -9.68 -13.05
CA VAL A 599 -4.74 -9.61 -12.58
C VAL A 599 -4.94 -10.34 -11.24
N PHE A 600 -4.16 -11.40 -10.97
CA PHE A 600 -4.26 -12.15 -9.72
C PHE A 600 -3.94 -11.25 -8.52
N GLN A 601 -2.80 -10.55 -8.56
CA GLN A 601 -2.42 -9.62 -7.50
C GLN A 601 -3.33 -8.39 -7.45
N ALA A 602 -3.76 -7.85 -8.60
CA ALA A 602 -4.70 -6.74 -8.61
C ALA A 602 -6.01 -7.10 -7.89
N VAL A 603 -6.60 -8.26 -8.17
CA VAL A 603 -7.83 -8.74 -7.52
C VAL A 603 -7.59 -9.00 -6.03
N LYS A 604 -6.45 -9.59 -5.66
CA LYS A 604 -6.07 -9.82 -4.27
C LYS A 604 -5.96 -8.51 -3.48
N THR A 605 -5.31 -7.49 -4.06
CA THR A 605 -5.17 -6.15 -3.47
C THR A 605 -6.52 -5.47 -3.28
N VAL A 606 -7.43 -5.56 -4.25
CA VAL A 606 -8.77 -4.98 -4.14
C VAL A 606 -9.57 -5.67 -3.04
N ARG A 607 -9.57 -7.01 -3.00
CA ARG A 607 -10.31 -7.82 -2.00
C ARG A 607 -9.82 -7.66 -0.55
N ARG A 608 -8.58 -7.20 -0.35
CA ARG A 608 -8.04 -6.85 0.96
C ARG A 608 -8.87 -5.79 1.68
N HIS A 609 -9.36 -4.80 0.94
CA HIS A 609 -10.11 -3.67 1.49
C HIS A 609 -11.57 -4.04 1.79
N ARG A 610 -12.15 -4.90 0.94
CA ARG A 610 -13.50 -5.45 1.11
C ARG A 610 -13.54 -6.86 0.48
N PRO A 611 -13.69 -7.94 1.27
CA PRO A 611 -13.60 -9.32 0.81
C PRO A 611 -14.61 -9.70 -0.27
N GLN A 612 -15.71 -8.95 -0.37
CA GLN A 612 -16.80 -9.21 -1.30
C GLN A 612 -16.53 -8.63 -2.71
N LEU A 613 -15.49 -7.82 -2.90
CA LEU A 613 -15.13 -7.26 -4.22
C LEU A 613 -14.78 -8.40 -5.18
N ILE A 614 -15.35 -8.37 -6.40
CA ILE A 614 -15.26 -9.45 -7.40
C ILE A 614 -15.88 -10.75 -6.85
N GLU A 615 -17.19 -10.89 -7.01
CA GLU A 615 -18.03 -11.86 -6.30
C GLU A 615 -17.92 -13.29 -6.86
N ASN A 616 -17.50 -13.43 -8.12
CA ASN A 616 -17.48 -14.72 -8.78
C ASN A 616 -16.35 -14.85 -9.81
N MET A 617 -16.11 -16.09 -10.24
CA MET A 617 -15.09 -16.39 -11.25
C MET A 617 -15.35 -15.65 -12.57
N THR A 618 -16.62 -15.43 -12.95
CA THR A 618 -16.95 -14.77 -14.23
C THR A 618 -16.40 -13.35 -14.25
N GLU A 619 -16.56 -12.62 -13.15
CA GLU A 619 -15.97 -11.30 -12.96
C GLU A 619 -14.43 -11.33 -12.93
N TYR A 620 -13.83 -12.33 -12.27
CA TYR A 620 -12.37 -12.49 -12.25
C TYR A 620 -11.78 -12.71 -13.66
N LYS A 621 -12.38 -13.61 -14.45
CA LYS A 621 -12.00 -13.80 -15.86
C LYS A 621 -12.21 -12.51 -16.66
N TYR A 622 -13.30 -11.80 -16.39
CA TYR A 622 -13.63 -10.58 -17.11
C TYR A 622 -12.61 -9.45 -16.90
N CYS A 623 -11.92 -9.39 -15.75
CA CYS A 623 -10.78 -8.50 -15.56
C CYS A 623 -9.67 -8.75 -16.60
N TYR A 624 -9.36 -10.02 -16.93
CA TYR A 624 -8.42 -10.34 -17.99
C TYR A 624 -8.94 -9.93 -19.38
N ASP A 625 -10.24 -10.12 -19.64
CA ASP A 625 -10.86 -9.73 -20.91
C ASP A 625 -10.80 -8.19 -21.09
N LEU A 626 -10.96 -7.40 -20.02
CA LEU A 626 -10.80 -5.94 -20.02
C LEU A 626 -9.37 -5.51 -20.33
N VAL A 627 -8.39 -6.11 -19.66
CA VAL A 627 -6.96 -5.81 -19.88
C VAL A 627 -6.56 -6.15 -21.32
N LEU A 628 -7.00 -7.30 -21.84
CA LEU A 628 -6.77 -7.68 -23.24
C LEU A 628 -7.37 -6.66 -24.21
N HIS A 629 -8.62 -6.23 -23.97
CA HIS A 629 -9.28 -5.25 -24.82
C HIS A 629 -8.55 -3.90 -24.81
N TYR A 630 -8.11 -3.45 -23.64
CA TYR A 630 -7.30 -2.24 -23.50
C TYR A 630 -5.99 -2.32 -24.32
N VAL A 631 -5.24 -3.40 -24.14
CA VAL A 631 -3.96 -3.62 -24.86
C VAL A 631 -4.15 -3.60 -26.37
N LEU A 632 -5.17 -4.30 -26.87
CA LEU A 632 -5.41 -4.43 -28.31
C LEU A 632 -5.86 -3.12 -28.96
N HIS A 633 -6.68 -2.32 -28.28
CA HIS A 633 -7.37 -1.19 -28.89
C HIS A 633 -6.82 0.20 -28.52
N TYR A 634 -6.12 0.35 -27.40
CA TYR A 634 -5.61 1.63 -26.92
C TYR A 634 -4.08 1.64 -26.90
N LEU A 635 -3.45 0.74 -26.15
CA LEU A 635 -1.99 0.73 -26.02
C LEU A 635 -1.27 0.58 -27.37
N ASN A 636 -1.74 -0.35 -28.22
CA ASN A 636 -1.15 -0.56 -29.55
C ASN A 636 -1.43 0.57 -30.54
N LYS A 637 -2.46 1.40 -30.31
CA LYS A 637 -2.71 2.59 -31.15
C LYS A 637 -1.80 3.73 -30.73
N ASP A 638 -1.69 4.00 -29.43
CA ASP A 638 -0.81 5.05 -28.90
C ASP A 638 0.65 4.81 -29.29
N LEU A 639 1.11 3.55 -29.31
CA LEU A 639 2.45 3.18 -29.77
C LEU A 639 2.65 3.35 -31.29
N LYS A 640 1.59 3.27 -32.09
CA LYS A 640 1.64 3.50 -33.54
C LYS A 640 1.54 4.98 -33.90
N GLU A 641 0.87 5.79 -33.08
CA GLU A 641 0.76 7.24 -33.26
C GLU A 641 2.01 7.99 -32.76
N LYS A 642 2.80 7.38 -31.85
CA LYS A 642 4.07 7.92 -31.34
C LYS A 642 5.32 7.50 -32.15
N LYS A 643 5.17 6.61 -33.13
CA LYS A 643 6.22 6.22 -34.09
C LYS A 643 5.98 6.94 -35.40
#